data_AF-A0A9W4SYN1-F1
#
_entry.id   AF-A0A9W4SYN1-F1
#
_cell.length_a   1.000
_cell.length_b   1.000
_cell.length_c   1.000
_cell.angle_alpha   90.00
_cell.angle_beta   90.00
_cell.angle_gamma   90.00
#
_symmetry.space_group_name_H-M   'P 1'
#
loop_
_entity.id
_entity.type
_entity.pdbx_description
1 polymer ?
#
loop_
_entity_poly.entity_id
_entity_poly.type
_entity_poly.pdbx_seq_one_letter_code
_entity_poly.pdbx_strand_id
1 'polypeptide(L)'
;MCFLLLVSLIFYLSLPYLPTNLPQIYIISFLTSSEAKRARPSIDSLSDLNRIISADGSPITLIPFVARPQIEEKICEVIGLNLFNMFYEPSHRTQDYLGIVISGGSGTGKTRIGFEINNIVEHNKLAKGLKDELNATFEHIYINMDEIKNLLGPGLDDDANNKYPRIPEHIDEAYKMLTVLIATYFFAKAWSRKKIQNAMELMDSTKGYDYDEVVELIRKEKKLDEPITLIIVLQIDEFQTGNYWTVTLLRIIRSILVQVTHRTLIIPVCTGTAPSKIANLGEYTFSITQYAMANINLSPMNFEDSMSLFKEFTINYYGDSDILPTDDEIFYRCAVNSVRGIPVIIEIAVRTLLHLKNEGVSAFQNYDTAKKYWENLKFRVNQKYSKKHWLSSLHNENNIMKLLFYIHVQKHVTKKDQLSGCTIEEVEASGLIYLDETIKDVEFIPRAPLILIVALVEFFDLHIFFDPILLNPFTLINQDNFPDFILRIHHATYGLMIRTGIRYITLSEIYGRYIDGPRRVLDHRIYVEIIDYHEQPPLIPKDSSKEKFTRPDLDRKRVAVMCSEDIDKRGYQEIDATLGKYIIKLRRRISSADAILPHADEQYKYSEALESGYLVHKDKTGELSIDTVGKEVKKANATGAERLVIVTPKRFEGNIPENCAIVAGADFVNFIIIYADLVARISTEIIDD
;
A
#
# COMPACT_ATOMS: atom_id res chain seq x y z
N MET A 1 -68.81 6.75 40.47
CA MET A 1 -68.40 7.58 41.62
C MET A 1 -66.89 7.77 41.48
N CYS A 2 -66.37 8.87 40.94
CA CYS A 2 -66.50 10.32 41.25
C CYS A 2 -65.37 10.80 42.20
N PHE A 3 -64.86 12.01 41.95
CA PHE A 3 -63.70 12.69 42.58
C PHE A 3 -62.34 12.08 42.20
N LEU A 4 -61.60 12.57 41.18
CA LEU A 4 -61.52 13.90 40.52
C LEU A 4 -60.95 15.05 41.38
N LEU A 5 -59.92 15.71 40.82
CA LEU A 5 -59.47 17.11 41.03
C LEU A 5 -59.11 17.60 42.45
N LEU A 6 -57.81 17.67 42.79
CA LEU A 6 -57.29 18.81 43.59
C LEU A 6 -55.75 19.03 43.60
N VAL A 7 -55.07 19.17 42.44
CA VAL A 7 -53.75 19.87 42.40
C VAL A 7 -53.63 20.75 41.15
N SER A 8 -54.37 21.87 41.16
CA SER A 8 -54.17 22.99 40.23
C SER A 8 -54.48 24.30 40.93
N LEU A 9 -53.57 24.81 41.78
CA LEU A 9 -53.43 26.25 42.05
C LEU A 9 -52.15 26.55 42.85
N ILE A 10 -51.21 27.25 42.22
CA ILE A 10 -50.32 28.32 42.71
C ILE A 10 -49.16 28.40 41.71
N PHE A 11 -49.37 29.18 40.65
CA PHE A 11 -48.47 30.25 40.19
C PHE A 11 -49.11 30.89 38.96
N TYR A 12 -49.93 31.90 39.22
CA TYR A 12 -50.42 32.86 38.24
C TYR A 12 -50.20 34.27 38.84
N LEU A 13 -50.22 35.29 37.97
CA LEU A 13 -49.66 36.65 38.15
C LEU A 13 -48.17 36.69 37.73
N SER A 14 -47.76 37.44 36.71
CA SER A 14 -48.38 38.62 36.08
C SER A 14 -48.41 38.60 34.53
N LEU A 15 -49.60 38.89 33.98
CA LEU A 15 -49.93 39.32 32.60
C LEU A 15 -49.47 40.79 32.33
N PRO A 16 -49.73 41.47 31.17
CA PRO A 16 -50.45 41.05 29.94
C PRO A 16 -49.77 41.39 28.59
N TYR A 17 -50.19 40.74 27.47
CA TYR A 17 -51.09 41.33 26.46
C TYR A 17 -51.45 40.34 25.32
N LEU A 18 -52.73 40.34 24.94
CA LEU A 18 -53.37 39.63 23.81
C LEU A 18 -53.49 40.61 22.58
N PRO A 19 -54.08 40.29 21.39
CA PRO A 19 -55.00 39.18 21.07
C PRO A 19 -54.90 38.47 19.67
N THR A 20 -55.55 37.29 19.58
CA THR A 20 -56.38 36.72 18.47
C THR A 20 -55.84 36.66 17.02
N ASN A 21 -55.85 35.49 16.35
CA ASN A 21 -57.10 34.86 15.88
C ASN A 21 -57.08 33.30 15.88
N LEU A 22 -58.16 32.74 16.42
CA LEU A 22 -58.71 31.37 16.27
C LEU A 22 -60.09 31.54 15.58
N PRO A 23 -60.68 30.55 14.86
CA PRO A 23 -61.12 29.25 15.41
C PRO A 23 -60.72 28.02 14.55
N GLN A 24 -60.58 26.76 15.01
CA GLN A 24 -61.27 25.90 16.02
C GLN A 24 -62.19 24.86 15.35
N ILE A 25 -62.43 23.74 16.07
CA ILE A 25 -63.34 22.61 15.78
C ILE A 25 -62.68 21.54 14.86
N TYR A 26 -62.56 20.24 15.20
CA TYR A 26 -62.92 19.47 16.42
C TYR A 26 -61.94 18.30 16.69
N ILE A 27 -62.10 17.61 17.83
CA ILE A 27 -61.60 16.25 18.15
C ILE A 27 -62.78 15.46 18.74
N ILE A 28 -63.10 14.25 18.27
CA ILE A 28 -63.58 13.12 19.11
C ILE A 28 -63.07 11.79 18.53
N SER A 29 -62.63 10.91 19.43
CA SER A 29 -62.10 9.56 19.20
C SER A 29 -63.17 8.49 18.96
N PHE A 30 -62.84 7.47 18.16
CA PHE A 30 -63.38 6.11 18.33
C PHE A 30 -62.27 5.07 18.10
N LEU A 31 -61.57 4.67 19.18
CA LEU A 31 -60.72 3.48 19.21
C LEU A 31 -61.40 2.43 20.10
N THR A 32 -62.30 1.67 19.50
CA THR A 32 -62.85 0.45 20.11
C THR A 32 -61.86 -0.69 19.97
N SER A 33 -61.63 -1.39 21.07
CA SER A 33 -60.81 -2.59 21.16
C SER A 33 -61.30 -3.72 20.25
N SER A 34 -60.51 -4.06 19.24
CA SER A 34 -60.48 -5.39 18.61
C SER A 34 -59.10 -5.63 18.00
N GLU A 35 -58.69 -6.88 17.88
CA GLU A 35 -57.33 -7.30 17.55
C GLU A 35 -56.92 -6.94 16.11
N ALA A 36 -56.41 -5.73 15.91
CA ALA A 36 -55.64 -5.41 14.72
C ALA A 36 -54.32 -6.20 14.76
N LYS A 37 -54.28 -7.35 14.07
CA LYS A 37 -53.04 -7.98 13.65
C LYS A 37 -52.16 -6.88 13.03
N ARG A 38 -51.06 -6.52 13.70
CA ARG A 38 -50.12 -5.51 13.20
C ARG A 38 -49.73 -5.92 11.78
N ALA A 39 -50.03 -5.05 10.81
CA ALA A 39 -49.66 -5.30 9.44
C ALA A 39 -48.14 -5.47 9.38
N ARG A 40 -47.68 -6.59 8.79
CA ARG A 40 -46.31 -6.65 8.26
C ARG A 40 -46.17 -5.47 7.28
N PRO A 41 -45.00 -4.82 7.18
CA PRO A 41 -44.74 -3.87 6.11
C PRO A 41 -45.11 -4.52 4.78
N SER A 42 -45.99 -3.90 3.99
CA SER A 42 -46.42 -4.52 2.73
C SER A 42 -45.26 -4.55 1.75
N ILE A 43 -45.36 -5.45 0.78
CA ILE A 43 -44.40 -5.59 -0.32
C ILE A 43 -44.05 -4.23 -0.98
N ASP A 44 -45.02 -3.32 -1.02
CA ASP A 44 -44.88 -1.98 -1.58
C ASP A 44 -43.85 -1.12 -0.83
N SER A 45 -43.73 -1.26 0.51
CA SER A 45 -42.83 -0.44 1.32
C SER A 45 -41.35 -0.72 1.08
N LEU A 46 -41.00 -1.96 0.67
CA LEU A 46 -39.63 -2.31 0.29
C LEU A 46 -39.26 -1.77 -1.10
N SER A 47 -40.17 -1.84 -2.07
CA SER A 47 -39.96 -1.20 -3.38
C SER A 47 -39.90 0.33 -3.30
N ASP A 48 -40.58 0.95 -2.33
CA ASP A 48 -40.53 2.39 -2.09
C ASP A 48 -39.26 2.87 -1.37
N LEU A 49 -38.38 1.98 -0.88
CA LEU A 49 -37.13 2.36 -0.20
C LEU A 49 -36.28 3.33 -1.04
N ASN A 50 -36.16 3.12 -2.35
CA ASN A 50 -35.40 4.01 -3.25
C ASN A 50 -36.02 5.40 -3.41
N ARG A 51 -37.33 5.54 -3.16
CA ARG A 51 -38.04 6.83 -3.21
C ARG A 51 -37.88 7.62 -1.91
N ILE A 52 -37.64 6.94 -0.80
CA ILE A 52 -37.57 7.52 0.55
C ILE A 52 -36.13 7.72 1.02
N ILE A 53 -35.24 6.79 0.68
CA ILE A 53 -33.81 6.80 0.99
C ILE A 53 -33.03 7.04 -0.30
N SER A 54 -32.32 8.17 -0.36
CA SER A 54 -31.39 8.41 -1.47
C SER A 54 -30.22 7.42 -1.42
N ALA A 55 -29.80 6.93 -2.59
CA ALA A 55 -28.61 6.10 -2.72
C ALA A 55 -27.38 6.74 -2.07
N ASP A 56 -26.50 5.91 -1.50
CA ASP A 56 -25.18 6.39 -1.09
C ASP A 56 -24.30 6.67 -2.32
N GLY A 57 -23.24 7.46 -2.11
CA GLY A 57 -22.18 7.55 -3.10
C GLY A 57 -21.55 6.17 -3.34
N SER A 58 -20.96 5.98 -4.52
CA SER A 58 -20.21 4.76 -4.80
C SER A 58 -19.13 4.56 -3.73
N PRO A 59 -19.02 3.38 -3.08
CA PRO A 59 -17.93 3.10 -2.14
C PRO A 59 -16.58 2.92 -2.87
N ILE A 60 -16.59 2.82 -4.19
CA ILE A 60 -15.39 2.74 -5.03
C ILE A 60 -14.86 4.14 -5.32
N THR A 61 -13.56 4.37 -5.07
CA THR A 61 -12.86 5.59 -5.50
C THR A 61 -12.06 5.44 -6.80
N LEU A 62 -11.66 4.20 -7.16
CA LEU A 62 -10.85 3.90 -8.35
C LEU A 62 -11.73 3.77 -9.61
N ILE A 63 -11.61 4.71 -10.56
CA ILE A 63 -12.22 4.66 -11.90
C ILE A 63 -11.18 5.13 -12.93
N PRO A 64 -10.85 4.37 -13.99
CA PRO A 64 -11.51 3.13 -14.42
C PRO A 64 -11.05 1.89 -13.63
N PHE A 65 -11.59 0.72 -14.00
CA PHE A 65 -11.13 -0.58 -13.53
C PHE A 65 -9.95 -1.06 -14.37
N VAL A 66 -8.93 -1.63 -13.72
CA VAL A 66 -7.78 -2.25 -14.38
C VAL A 66 -7.95 -3.74 -14.36
N ALA A 67 -7.93 -4.34 -15.55
CA ALA A 67 -7.96 -5.78 -15.67
C ALA A 67 -6.70 -6.40 -15.05
N ARG A 68 -6.86 -7.49 -14.29
CA ARG A 68 -5.77 -8.27 -13.69
C ARG A 68 -5.94 -9.74 -14.10
N PRO A 69 -5.52 -10.14 -15.32
CA PRO A 69 -5.90 -11.43 -15.91
C PRO A 69 -5.65 -12.65 -15.00
N GLN A 70 -4.51 -12.72 -14.32
CA GLN A 70 -4.16 -13.84 -13.41
C GLN A 70 -5.02 -13.91 -12.13
N ILE A 71 -5.60 -12.78 -11.71
CA ILE A 71 -6.52 -12.69 -10.56
C ILE A 71 -7.94 -12.99 -11.02
N GLU A 72 -8.32 -12.45 -12.18
CA GLU A 72 -9.62 -12.68 -12.83
C GLU A 72 -9.82 -14.14 -13.22
N GLU A 73 -8.79 -14.81 -13.71
CA GLU A 73 -8.80 -16.25 -14.02
C GLU A 73 -9.13 -17.07 -12.77
N LYS A 74 -8.43 -16.82 -11.65
CA LYS A 74 -8.71 -17.50 -10.35
C LYS A 74 -10.11 -17.21 -9.83
N ILE A 75 -10.63 -15.99 -10.02
CA ILE A 75 -12.02 -15.65 -9.70
C ILE A 75 -12.99 -16.44 -10.59
N CYS A 76 -12.68 -16.56 -11.88
CA CYS A 76 -13.49 -17.31 -12.85
C CYS A 76 -13.44 -18.83 -12.64
N GLU A 77 -12.34 -19.39 -12.15
CA GLU A 77 -12.26 -20.81 -11.73
C GLU A 77 -13.24 -21.10 -10.59
N VAL A 78 -13.23 -20.26 -9.55
CA VAL A 78 -14.10 -20.40 -8.37
C VAL A 78 -15.57 -20.17 -8.73
N ILE A 79 -15.87 -19.14 -9.53
CA ILE A 79 -17.24 -18.89 -10.01
C ILE A 79 -17.69 -19.98 -10.98
N GLY A 80 -16.81 -20.45 -11.86
CA GLY A 80 -17.11 -21.52 -12.81
C GLY A 80 -17.50 -22.82 -12.10
N LEU A 81 -16.80 -23.20 -11.03
CA LEU A 81 -17.18 -24.34 -10.18
C LEU A 81 -18.57 -24.13 -9.54
N ASN A 82 -18.82 -22.94 -8.98
CA ASN A 82 -20.10 -22.59 -8.38
C ASN A 82 -21.27 -22.65 -9.38
N LEU A 83 -21.08 -22.12 -10.60
CA LEU A 83 -22.05 -22.18 -11.69
C LEU A 83 -22.25 -23.64 -12.16
N PHE A 84 -21.17 -24.42 -12.24
CA PHE A 84 -21.26 -25.83 -12.63
C PHE A 84 -22.15 -26.63 -11.67
N ASN A 85 -22.02 -26.40 -10.36
CA ASN A 85 -22.82 -27.06 -9.33
C ASN A 85 -24.29 -26.59 -9.26
N MET A 86 -24.71 -25.64 -10.11
CA MET A 86 -26.10 -25.22 -10.28
C MET A 86 -26.79 -25.84 -11.51
N PHE A 87 -26.07 -26.59 -12.36
CA PHE A 87 -26.66 -27.21 -13.55
C PHE A 87 -27.65 -28.33 -13.23
N TYR A 88 -28.69 -28.43 -14.06
CA TYR A 88 -29.78 -29.41 -13.97
C TYR A 88 -30.51 -29.37 -12.61
N GLU A 89 -30.00 -30.08 -11.61
CA GLU A 89 -30.44 -30.06 -10.22
C GLU A 89 -29.34 -29.43 -9.35
N PRO A 90 -29.52 -28.19 -8.84
CA PRO A 90 -28.56 -27.55 -7.96
C PRO A 90 -28.18 -28.42 -6.75
N SER A 91 -26.90 -28.51 -6.44
CA SER A 91 -26.46 -29.31 -5.29
C SER A 91 -27.01 -28.72 -3.97
N HIS A 92 -27.69 -29.57 -3.20
CA HIS A 92 -28.06 -29.24 -1.82
C HIS A 92 -26.86 -29.22 -0.85
N ARG A 93 -25.67 -29.66 -1.29
CA ARG A 93 -24.47 -29.73 -0.45
C ARG A 93 -23.71 -28.42 -0.51
N THR A 94 -23.85 -27.62 0.55
CA THR A 94 -23.06 -26.39 0.77
C THR A 94 -21.54 -26.60 0.70
N GLN A 95 -21.03 -27.82 0.81
CA GLN A 95 -19.61 -28.18 0.68
C GLN A 95 -19.10 -28.17 -0.78
N ASP A 96 -20.00 -28.26 -1.76
CA ASP A 96 -19.63 -28.28 -3.17
C ASP A 96 -19.34 -26.87 -3.70
N TYR A 97 -19.78 -25.84 -2.97
CA TYR A 97 -19.64 -24.43 -3.32
C TYR A 97 -18.51 -23.74 -2.55
N LEU A 98 -17.93 -22.72 -3.16
CA LEU A 98 -16.83 -21.94 -2.61
C LEU A 98 -17.18 -20.45 -2.51
N GLY A 99 -16.78 -19.82 -1.41
CA GLY A 99 -16.72 -18.36 -1.32
C GLY A 99 -15.37 -17.83 -1.79
N ILE A 100 -15.23 -16.51 -1.91
CA ILE A 100 -13.99 -15.85 -2.30
C ILE A 100 -13.53 -14.94 -1.15
N VAL A 101 -12.23 -14.95 -0.84
CA VAL A 101 -11.60 -13.91 -0.02
C VAL A 101 -10.55 -13.21 -0.84
N ILE A 102 -10.69 -11.89 -0.98
CA ILE A 102 -9.72 -11.03 -1.67
C ILE A 102 -8.97 -10.24 -0.60
N SER A 103 -7.79 -10.75 -0.25
CA SER A 103 -6.79 -10.14 0.62
C SER A 103 -5.90 -9.19 -0.19
N GLY A 104 -5.22 -8.25 0.46
CA GLY A 104 -4.31 -7.32 -0.21
C GLY A 104 -4.18 -5.99 0.52
N GLY A 105 -3.19 -5.18 0.16
CA GLY A 105 -2.90 -3.94 0.87
C GLY A 105 -3.96 -2.84 0.77
N SER A 106 -3.74 -1.77 1.54
CA SER A 106 -4.56 -0.58 1.44
C SER A 106 -4.42 0.01 0.03
N GLY A 107 -5.55 0.22 -0.66
CA GLY A 107 -5.56 0.81 -2.00
C GLY A 107 -5.14 -0.11 -3.16
N THR A 108 -4.98 -1.43 -2.95
CA THR A 108 -4.68 -2.38 -4.05
C THR A 108 -5.86 -2.65 -5.00
N GLY A 109 -7.08 -2.24 -4.63
CA GLY A 109 -8.28 -2.35 -5.48
C GLY A 109 -9.24 -3.48 -5.13
N LYS A 110 -9.04 -4.20 -4.01
CA LYS A 110 -9.88 -5.32 -3.55
C LYS A 110 -11.38 -5.04 -3.65
N THR A 111 -11.82 -3.92 -3.08
CA THR A 111 -13.23 -3.52 -3.07
C THR A 111 -13.78 -3.41 -4.50
N ARG A 112 -13.03 -2.81 -5.42
CA ARG A 112 -13.42 -2.68 -6.83
C ARG A 112 -13.58 -4.04 -7.51
N ILE A 113 -12.67 -4.98 -7.28
CA ILE A 113 -12.75 -6.31 -7.89
C ILE A 113 -14.05 -7.02 -7.48
N GLY A 114 -14.49 -6.89 -6.23
CA GLY A 114 -15.78 -7.46 -5.78
C GLY A 114 -17.00 -6.91 -6.54
N PHE A 115 -16.98 -5.63 -6.93
CA PHE A 115 -18.01 -5.02 -7.79
C PHE A 115 -17.91 -5.44 -9.26
N GLU A 116 -16.70 -5.75 -9.74
CA GLU A 116 -16.42 -6.12 -11.14
C GLU A 116 -16.68 -7.59 -11.46
N ILE A 117 -17.00 -8.43 -10.46
CA ILE A 117 -17.16 -9.88 -10.64
C ILE A 117 -18.06 -10.27 -11.83
N ASN A 118 -19.19 -9.58 -12.05
CA ASN A 118 -20.03 -9.89 -13.23
C ASN A 118 -19.32 -9.55 -14.55
N ASN A 119 -18.60 -8.44 -14.63
CA ASN A 119 -17.87 -8.04 -15.84
C ASN A 119 -16.66 -8.97 -16.08
N ILE A 120 -15.98 -9.39 -15.02
CA ILE A 120 -14.91 -10.40 -15.06
C ILE A 120 -15.45 -11.73 -15.64
N VAL A 121 -16.62 -12.19 -15.19
CA VAL A 121 -17.31 -13.36 -15.74
C VAL A 121 -17.68 -13.17 -17.21
N GLU A 122 -18.20 -12.00 -17.60
CA GLU A 122 -18.54 -11.68 -19.00
C GLU A 122 -17.34 -11.66 -19.95
N HIS A 123 -16.15 -11.27 -19.47
CA HIS A 123 -14.93 -11.26 -20.27
C HIS A 123 -14.28 -12.66 -20.38
N ASN A 124 -14.49 -13.54 -19.39
CA ASN A 124 -13.96 -14.90 -19.42
C ASN A 124 -14.88 -15.85 -20.21
N LYS A 125 -14.39 -16.38 -21.34
CA LYS A 125 -15.16 -17.25 -22.25
C LYS A 125 -15.78 -18.48 -21.58
N LEU A 126 -15.10 -19.10 -20.62
CA LEU A 126 -15.59 -20.31 -19.94
C LEU A 126 -16.65 -19.96 -18.90
N ALA A 127 -16.37 -19.00 -18.02
CA ALA A 127 -17.32 -18.57 -17.00
C ALA A 127 -18.59 -17.97 -17.62
N LYS A 128 -18.44 -17.20 -18.72
CA LYS A 128 -19.56 -16.73 -19.54
C LYS A 128 -20.37 -17.87 -20.15
N GLY A 129 -19.73 -18.87 -20.77
CA GLY A 129 -20.43 -20.03 -21.33
C GLY A 129 -21.29 -20.75 -20.28
N LEU A 130 -20.73 -21.00 -19.09
CA LEU A 130 -21.45 -21.60 -17.97
C LEU A 130 -22.61 -20.71 -17.47
N LYS A 131 -22.41 -19.38 -17.41
CA LYS A 131 -23.46 -18.41 -17.05
C LYS A 131 -24.62 -18.41 -18.06
N ASP A 132 -24.30 -18.39 -19.35
CA ASP A 132 -25.26 -18.34 -20.44
C ASP A 132 -26.07 -19.65 -20.51
N GLU A 133 -25.41 -20.81 -20.39
CA GLU A 133 -26.07 -22.13 -20.35
C GLU A 133 -26.95 -22.32 -19.10
N LEU A 134 -26.53 -21.79 -17.94
CA LEU A 134 -27.31 -21.80 -16.70
C LEU A 134 -28.46 -20.78 -16.70
N ASN A 135 -28.50 -19.88 -17.69
CA ASN A 135 -29.37 -18.71 -17.76
C ASN A 135 -29.31 -17.90 -16.45
N ALA A 136 -28.10 -17.49 -16.06
CA ALA A 136 -27.82 -16.90 -14.76
C ALA A 136 -27.71 -15.36 -14.79
N THR A 137 -28.48 -14.70 -13.92
CA THR A 137 -28.44 -13.24 -13.68
C THR A 137 -27.67 -12.94 -12.41
N PHE A 138 -26.67 -12.06 -12.49
CA PHE A 138 -25.84 -11.67 -11.35
C PHE A 138 -26.33 -10.34 -10.75
N GLU A 139 -26.49 -10.30 -9.42
CA GLU A 139 -26.77 -9.11 -8.65
C GLU A 139 -25.69 -8.88 -7.59
N HIS A 140 -25.17 -7.66 -7.52
CA HIS A 140 -24.16 -7.28 -6.53
C HIS A 140 -24.81 -6.66 -5.29
N ILE A 141 -24.41 -7.16 -4.12
CA ILE A 141 -24.77 -6.64 -2.80
C ILE A 141 -23.50 -6.26 -2.05
N TYR A 142 -23.44 -5.04 -1.51
CA TYR A 142 -22.30 -4.54 -0.73
C TYR A 142 -22.67 -4.35 0.73
N ILE A 143 -21.81 -4.86 1.62
CA ILE A 143 -21.87 -4.69 3.07
C ILE A 143 -20.49 -4.22 3.53
N ASN A 144 -20.42 -3.12 4.28
CA ASN A 144 -19.17 -2.67 4.90
C ASN A 144 -19.18 -3.00 6.41
N MET A 145 -18.19 -3.77 6.87
CA MET A 145 -18.14 -4.26 8.26
C MET A 145 -17.98 -3.14 9.30
N ASP A 146 -17.25 -2.07 8.98
CA ASP A 146 -17.08 -0.92 9.90
C ASP A 146 -18.39 -0.18 10.14
N GLU A 147 -19.25 -0.08 9.12
CA GLU A 147 -20.57 0.53 9.21
C GLU A 147 -21.55 -0.35 10.03
N ILE A 148 -21.53 -1.68 9.85
CA ILE A 148 -22.55 -2.58 10.41
C ILE A 148 -22.21 -3.22 11.77
N LYS A 149 -20.93 -3.36 12.14
CA LYS A 149 -20.54 -4.13 13.35
C LYS A 149 -21.16 -3.63 14.65
N ASN A 150 -21.42 -2.31 14.73
CA ASN A 150 -22.08 -1.67 15.87
C ASN A 150 -23.61 -1.86 15.88
N LEU A 151 -24.21 -2.30 14.76
CA LEU A 151 -25.63 -2.64 14.64
C LEU A 151 -25.90 -4.10 15.03
N LEU A 152 -24.91 -4.98 14.83
CA LEU A 152 -24.97 -6.39 15.25
C LEU A 152 -24.83 -6.58 16.77
N GLY A 153 -24.24 -5.61 17.47
CA GLY A 153 -24.08 -5.61 18.93
C GLY A 153 -22.63 -5.86 19.39
N PRO A 154 -22.40 -6.01 20.70
CA PRO A 154 -21.07 -6.28 21.24
C PRO A 154 -20.56 -7.63 20.72
N GLY A 155 -19.50 -7.59 19.92
CA GLY A 155 -18.81 -8.79 19.46
C GLY A 155 -18.00 -9.47 20.56
N LEU A 156 -17.35 -10.57 20.20
CA LEU A 156 -16.35 -11.22 21.06
C LEU A 156 -14.94 -10.70 20.75
N ASP A 157 -14.03 -10.83 21.71
CA ASP A 157 -12.60 -10.55 21.54
C ASP A 157 -12.00 -11.39 20.39
N ASP A 158 -11.01 -10.84 19.68
CA ASP A 158 -10.37 -11.50 18.54
C ASP A 158 -9.70 -12.83 18.95
N ASP A 159 -10.17 -13.95 18.37
CA ASP A 159 -9.48 -15.24 18.47
C ASP A 159 -8.47 -15.38 17.32
N ALA A 160 -7.22 -15.69 17.63
CA ALA A 160 -6.14 -15.77 16.65
C ALA A 160 -6.37 -16.83 15.55
N ASN A 161 -7.20 -17.84 15.80
CA ASN A 161 -7.58 -18.89 14.86
C ASN A 161 -9.00 -18.69 14.29
N ASN A 162 -9.65 -17.56 14.58
CA ASN A 162 -11.06 -17.27 14.31
C ASN A 162 -12.05 -18.33 14.90
N LYS A 163 -11.68 -18.99 16.01
CA LYS A 163 -12.45 -20.08 16.65
C LYS A 163 -13.50 -19.56 17.63
N TYR A 164 -14.57 -18.98 17.10
CA TYR A 164 -15.64 -18.41 17.90
C TYR A 164 -16.74 -19.43 18.30
N PRO A 165 -17.36 -19.32 19.49
CA PRO A 165 -18.50 -20.15 19.87
C PRO A 165 -19.72 -19.92 18.96
N ARG A 166 -20.68 -20.85 18.99
CA ARG A 166 -21.96 -20.74 18.28
C ARG A 166 -23.05 -20.28 19.24
N ILE A 167 -23.25 -18.97 19.34
CA ILE A 167 -24.28 -18.35 20.21
C ILE A 167 -25.58 -18.22 19.41
N PRO A 168 -26.69 -18.89 19.80
CA PRO A 168 -27.95 -18.88 19.03
C PRO A 168 -28.52 -17.48 18.82
N GLU A 169 -28.58 -16.67 19.88
CA GLU A 169 -29.16 -15.33 19.86
C GLU A 169 -28.42 -14.40 18.87
N HIS A 170 -27.10 -14.54 18.79
CA HIS A 170 -26.26 -13.78 17.85
C HIS A 170 -26.43 -14.27 16.40
N ILE A 171 -26.80 -15.53 16.19
CA ILE A 171 -27.12 -16.07 14.85
C ILE A 171 -28.47 -15.56 14.38
N ASP A 172 -29.49 -15.61 15.23
CA ASP A 172 -30.82 -15.12 14.90
C ASP A 172 -30.78 -13.62 14.58
N GLU A 173 -30.02 -12.83 15.34
CA GLU A 173 -29.89 -11.40 15.10
C GLU A 173 -29.08 -11.08 13.83
N ALA A 174 -27.96 -11.78 13.61
CA ALA A 174 -27.18 -11.60 12.39
C ALA A 174 -27.92 -12.12 11.13
N TYR A 175 -28.85 -13.07 11.25
CA TYR A 175 -29.72 -13.50 10.14
C TYR A 175 -30.68 -12.39 9.74
N LYS A 176 -31.42 -11.83 10.70
CA LYS A 176 -32.33 -10.69 10.44
C LYS A 176 -31.57 -9.51 9.84
N MET A 177 -30.40 -9.19 10.40
CA MET A 177 -29.56 -8.10 9.93
C MET A 177 -29.07 -8.36 8.50
N LEU A 178 -28.59 -9.57 8.18
CA LEU A 178 -28.14 -9.91 6.83
C LEU A 178 -29.26 -9.73 5.80
N THR A 179 -30.46 -10.24 6.08
CA THR A 179 -31.63 -10.08 5.20
C THR A 179 -32.01 -8.61 5.01
N VAL A 180 -31.99 -7.82 6.09
CA VAL A 180 -32.18 -6.36 6.06
C VAL A 180 -31.13 -5.65 5.21
N LEU A 181 -29.86 -6.03 5.31
CA LEU A 181 -28.76 -5.42 4.54
C LEU A 181 -28.86 -5.75 3.04
N ILE A 182 -29.21 -6.99 2.70
CA ILE A 182 -29.46 -7.41 1.31
C ILE A 182 -30.60 -6.58 0.71
N ALA A 183 -31.75 -6.48 1.39
CA ALA A 183 -32.88 -5.69 0.91
C ALA A 183 -32.53 -4.19 0.79
N THR A 184 -31.90 -3.61 1.83
CA THR A 184 -31.52 -2.18 1.87
C THR A 184 -30.60 -1.80 0.71
N TYR A 185 -29.56 -2.60 0.46
CA TYR A 185 -28.63 -2.31 -0.62
C TYR A 185 -29.20 -2.64 -2.00
N PHE A 186 -30.02 -3.70 -2.14
CA PHE A 186 -30.66 -4.02 -3.40
C PHE A 186 -31.59 -2.88 -3.85
N PHE A 187 -32.55 -2.49 -3.00
CA PHE A 187 -33.58 -1.52 -3.37
C PHE A 187 -33.10 -0.07 -3.34
N ALA A 188 -32.28 0.33 -2.36
CA ALA A 188 -31.89 1.75 -2.19
C ALA A 188 -30.40 2.03 -2.44
N LYS A 189 -29.54 1.02 -2.68
CA LYS A 189 -28.06 1.18 -2.76
C LYS A 189 -27.49 1.99 -1.59
N ALA A 190 -28.10 1.81 -0.41
CA ALA A 190 -27.65 2.39 0.85
C ALA A 190 -26.76 1.38 1.60
N TRP A 191 -25.61 1.86 2.10
CA TRP A 191 -24.61 1.03 2.78
C TRP A 191 -23.96 1.74 3.98
N SER A 192 -24.13 3.05 4.12
CA SER A 192 -23.69 3.80 5.30
C SER A 192 -24.59 3.50 6.50
N ARG A 193 -24.01 3.42 7.71
CA ARG A 193 -24.70 3.08 8.96
C ARG A 193 -25.97 3.91 9.18
N LYS A 194 -25.89 5.23 8.92
CA LYS A 194 -27.02 6.14 9.08
C LYS A 194 -28.19 5.77 8.16
N LYS A 195 -27.93 5.43 6.90
CA LYS A 195 -29.01 5.05 5.97
C LYS A 195 -29.53 3.65 6.22
N ILE A 196 -28.68 2.72 6.66
CA ILE A 196 -29.11 1.40 7.13
C ILE A 196 -30.05 1.55 8.33
N GLN A 197 -29.73 2.40 9.32
CA GLN A 197 -30.61 2.68 10.45
C GLN A 197 -31.95 3.29 10.01
N ASN A 198 -31.93 4.30 9.13
CA ASN A 198 -33.17 4.85 8.56
C ASN A 198 -34.01 3.78 7.84
N ALA A 199 -33.37 2.87 7.10
CA ALA A 199 -34.05 1.76 6.44
C ALA A 199 -34.68 0.80 7.46
N MET A 200 -33.95 0.43 8.51
CA MET A 200 -34.46 -0.42 9.60
C MET A 200 -35.69 0.19 10.29
N GLU A 201 -35.68 1.50 10.54
CA GLU A 201 -36.82 2.23 11.12
C GLU A 201 -38.04 2.22 10.19
N LEU A 202 -37.85 2.53 8.90
CA LEU A 202 -38.92 2.53 7.89
C LEU A 202 -39.53 1.15 7.66
N MET A 203 -38.72 0.10 7.82
CA MET A 203 -39.11 -1.30 7.66
C MET A 203 -39.78 -1.91 8.91
N ASP A 204 -39.92 -1.17 10.03
CA ASP A 204 -40.27 -1.74 11.36
C ASP A 204 -39.49 -3.04 11.65
N SER A 205 -38.20 -3.06 11.29
CA SER A 205 -37.43 -4.31 11.15
C SER A 205 -37.02 -4.95 12.48
N THR A 206 -37.64 -4.55 13.60
CA THR A 206 -37.44 -5.07 14.96
C THR A 206 -37.70 -6.57 15.10
N LYS A 207 -38.28 -7.21 14.07
CA LYS A 207 -38.47 -8.67 13.97
C LYS A 207 -37.66 -9.34 12.85
N GLY A 208 -37.02 -8.56 11.98
CA GLY A 208 -36.40 -9.00 10.73
C GLY A 208 -37.41 -9.42 9.64
N TYR A 209 -36.90 -9.59 8.43
CA TYR A 209 -37.60 -10.25 7.33
C TYR A 209 -37.13 -11.69 7.18
N ASP A 210 -37.99 -12.50 6.58
CA ASP A 210 -37.57 -13.81 6.10
C ASP A 210 -36.75 -13.67 4.80
N TYR A 211 -35.72 -14.51 4.63
CA TYR A 211 -34.84 -14.45 3.47
C TYR A 211 -35.54 -14.89 2.18
N ASP A 212 -36.44 -15.88 2.25
CA ASP A 212 -37.19 -16.36 1.08
C ASP A 212 -38.14 -15.25 0.58
N GLU A 213 -38.82 -14.54 1.49
CA GLU A 213 -39.64 -13.35 1.17
C GLU A 213 -38.83 -12.26 0.45
N VAL A 214 -37.57 -12.01 0.85
CA VAL A 214 -36.71 -11.02 0.18
C VAL A 214 -36.21 -11.50 -1.19
N VAL A 215 -35.88 -12.77 -1.35
CA VAL A 215 -35.47 -13.32 -2.65
C VAL A 215 -36.63 -13.28 -3.66
N GLU A 216 -37.85 -13.64 -3.25
CA GLU A 216 -39.03 -13.51 -4.12
C GLU A 216 -39.24 -12.08 -4.61
N LEU A 217 -39.01 -11.09 -3.74
CA LEU A 217 -39.08 -9.68 -4.10
C LEU A 217 -37.98 -9.24 -5.08
N ILE A 218 -36.73 -9.68 -4.87
CA ILE A 218 -35.63 -9.43 -5.81
C ILE A 218 -35.96 -10.04 -7.18
N ARG A 219 -36.41 -11.31 -7.21
CA ARG A 219 -36.80 -12.00 -8.44
C ARG A 219 -37.95 -11.29 -9.15
N LYS A 220 -38.96 -10.83 -8.41
CA LYS A 220 -40.10 -10.07 -8.95
C LYS A 220 -39.67 -8.72 -9.55
N GLU A 221 -38.86 -7.94 -8.84
CA GLU A 221 -38.38 -6.63 -9.30
C GLU A 221 -37.49 -6.76 -10.54
N LYS A 222 -36.61 -7.77 -10.54
CA LYS A 222 -35.77 -8.14 -11.68
C LYS A 222 -36.51 -8.84 -12.83
N LYS A 223 -37.79 -9.21 -12.63
CA LYS A 223 -38.64 -9.95 -13.59
C LYS A 223 -38.03 -11.30 -14.01
N LEU A 224 -37.57 -12.07 -13.03
CA LEU A 224 -36.91 -13.36 -13.24
C LEU A 224 -37.92 -14.52 -13.19
N ASP A 225 -38.27 -15.06 -14.35
CA ASP A 225 -39.06 -16.28 -14.49
C ASP A 225 -38.38 -17.48 -13.81
N GLU A 226 -39.15 -18.52 -13.43
CA GLU A 226 -38.68 -19.73 -12.76
C GLU A 226 -37.38 -20.38 -13.32
N PRO A 227 -37.15 -20.50 -14.65
CA PRO A 227 -35.92 -21.11 -15.15
C PRO A 227 -34.67 -20.26 -14.92
N ILE A 228 -34.79 -18.94 -14.68
CA ILE A 228 -33.65 -18.03 -14.55
C ILE A 228 -32.98 -18.20 -13.19
N THR A 229 -31.68 -18.47 -13.19
CA THR A 229 -30.88 -18.62 -11.96
C THR A 229 -30.46 -17.23 -11.45
N LEU A 230 -30.68 -16.94 -10.16
CA LEU A 230 -30.24 -15.69 -9.54
C LEU A 230 -28.94 -15.92 -8.75
N ILE A 231 -27.88 -15.19 -9.11
CA ILE A 231 -26.59 -15.23 -8.42
C ILE A 231 -26.40 -13.93 -7.65
N ILE A 232 -26.39 -14.00 -6.32
CA ILE A 232 -26.15 -12.86 -5.43
C ILE A 232 -24.67 -12.83 -5.07
N VAL A 233 -23.91 -11.90 -5.64
CA VAL A 233 -22.52 -11.60 -5.24
C VAL A 233 -22.58 -10.75 -3.99
N LEU A 234 -22.38 -11.39 -2.83
CA LEU A 234 -22.51 -10.76 -1.51
C LEU A 234 -21.12 -10.34 -1.01
N GLN A 235 -20.76 -9.08 -1.25
CA GLN A 235 -19.47 -8.54 -0.84
C GLN A 235 -19.51 -8.04 0.61
N ILE A 236 -18.61 -8.57 1.44
CA ILE A 236 -18.38 -8.12 2.83
C ILE A 236 -17.01 -7.45 2.90
N ASP A 237 -16.99 -6.13 2.97
CA ASP A 237 -15.78 -5.30 2.90
C ASP A 237 -15.25 -4.89 4.28
N GLU A 238 -13.93 -4.71 4.36
CA GLU A 238 -13.15 -4.50 5.58
C GLU A 238 -13.49 -5.50 6.71
N PHE A 239 -13.77 -6.76 6.33
CA PHE A 239 -14.30 -7.80 7.22
C PHE A 239 -13.44 -8.10 8.45
N GLN A 240 -12.14 -7.81 8.40
CA GLN A 240 -11.18 -8.04 9.49
C GLN A 240 -11.36 -7.06 10.67
N THR A 241 -12.22 -6.06 10.52
CA THR A 241 -12.57 -5.07 11.55
C THR A 241 -13.67 -5.54 12.50
N GLY A 242 -14.22 -6.74 12.25
CA GLY A 242 -15.28 -7.39 13.03
C GLY A 242 -15.25 -8.91 12.89
N ASN A 243 -14.09 -9.55 13.06
CA ASN A 243 -13.85 -10.99 12.82
C ASN A 243 -14.97 -11.92 13.34
N TYR A 244 -15.38 -11.76 14.61
CA TYR A 244 -16.47 -12.54 15.21
C TYR A 244 -17.77 -12.46 14.40
N TRP A 245 -18.16 -11.25 13.99
CA TRP A 245 -19.36 -10.99 13.22
C TRP A 245 -19.24 -11.49 11.78
N THR A 246 -18.08 -11.33 11.14
CA THR A 246 -17.79 -11.92 9.82
C THR A 246 -17.97 -13.45 9.84
N VAL A 247 -17.38 -14.15 10.81
CA VAL A 247 -17.53 -15.62 10.94
C VAL A 247 -18.99 -16.00 11.23
N THR A 248 -19.71 -15.20 12.00
CA THR A 248 -21.13 -15.43 12.30
C THR A 248 -22.00 -15.25 11.06
N LEU A 249 -21.78 -14.20 10.26
CA LEU A 249 -22.44 -13.99 8.97
C LEU A 249 -22.13 -15.11 7.97
N LEU A 250 -20.89 -15.58 7.86
CA LEU A 250 -20.55 -16.70 6.97
C LEU A 250 -21.25 -18.02 7.36
N ARG A 251 -21.47 -18.28 8.66
CA ARG A 251 -22.29 -19.42 9.12
C ARG A 251 -23.75 -19.30 8.69
N ILE A 252 -24.28 -18.09 8.66
CA ILE A 252 -25.65 -17.82 8.21
C ILE A 252 -25.75 -17.92 6.69
N ILE A 253 -24.82 -17.30 5.95
CA ILE A 253 -24.74 -17.39 4.50
C ILE A 253 -24.72 -18.86 4.06
N ARG A 254 -23.98 -19.73 4.77
CA ARG A 254 -24.05 -21.18 4.53
C ARG A 254 -25.47 -21.74 4.61
N SER A 255 -26.28 -21.33 5.60
CA SER A 255 -27.66 -21.85 5.76
C SER A 255 -28.65 -21.36 4.69
N ILE A 256 -28.34 -20.25 4.02
CA ILE A 256 -29.16 -19.67 2.93
C ILE A 256 -28.46 -19.73 1.56
N LEU A 257 -27.35 -20.48 1.46
CA LEU A 257 -26.40 -20.38 0.35
C LEU A 257 -27.04 -20.70 -1.00
N VAL A 258 -27.85 -21.76 -1.03
CA VAL A 258 -28.51 -22.28 -2.23
C VAL A 258 -29.98 -22.52 -1.90
N GLN A 259 -30.88 -21.78 -2.57
CA GLN A 259 -32.31 -22.06 -2.61
C GLN A 259 -32.63 -22.77 -3.92
N VAL A 260 -32.87 -24.08 -3.86
CA VAL A 260 -33.18 -24.89 -5.05
C VAL A 260 -34.56 -24.54 -5.61
N THR A 261 -35.53 -24.24 -4.74
CA THR A 261 -36.90 -23.79 -5.10
C THR A 261 -36.89 -22.51 -5.93
N HIS A 262 -36.10 -21.52 -5.52
CA HIS A 262 -36.03 -20.20 -6.16
C HIS A 262 -34.84 -20.06 -7.11
N ARG A 263 -34.16 -21.16 -7.46
CA ARG A 263 -32.89 -21.22 -8.21
C ARG A 263 -31.94 -20.06 -7.88
N THR A 264 -31.67 -19.86 -6.59
CA THR A 264 -30.84 -18.74 -6.10
C THR A 264 -29.56 -19.27 -5.43
N LEU A 265 -28.43 -18.64 -5.72
CA LEU A 265 -27.12 -18.91 -5.11
C LEU A 265 -26.53 -17.60 -4.57
N ILE A 266 -26.04 -17.61 -3.33
CA ILE A 266 -25.15 -16.56 -2.79
C ILE A 266 -23.70 -16.96 -3.02
N ILE A 267 -22.90 -16.06 -3.59
CA ILE A 267 -21.44 -16.14 -3.62
C ILE A 267 -20.89 -15.05 -2.68
N PRO A 268 -20.43 -15.39 -1.47
CA PRO A 268 -19.84 -14.43 -0.54
C PRO A 268 -18.42 -14.06 -0.97
N VAL A 269 -18.12 -12.76 -0.95
CA VAL A 269 -16.85 -12.18 -1.37
C VAL A 269 -16.32 -11.29 -0.25
N CYS A 270 -15.37 -11.78 0.53
CA CYS A 270 -14.81 -11.03 1.65
C CYS A 270 -13.60 -10.22 1.18
N THR A 271 -13.65 -8.89 1.22
CA THR A 271 -12.54 -8.00 0.84
C THR A 271 -11.90 -7.36 2.08
N GLY A 272 -10.57 -7.47 2.26
CA GLY A 272 -9.94 -7.08 3.54
C GLY A 272 -8.43 -6.81 3.50
N THR A 273 -7.94 -6.02 4.46
CA THR A 273 -6.61 -5.38 4.40
C THR A 273 -5.51 -6.06 5.25
N ALA A 274 -5.82 -7.09 6.05
CA ALA A 274 -4.86 -7.70 7.00
C ALA A 274 -4.67 -9.22 6.82
N PRO A 275 -3.81 -9.69 5.89
CA PRO A 275 -3.64 -11.10 5.53
C PRO A 275 -3.43 -12.09 6.67
N SER A 276 -2.78 -11.68 7.76
CA SER A 276 -2.58 -12.50 8.97
C SER A 276 -3.89 -12.87 9.68
N LYS A 277 -4.94 -12.04 9.55
CA LYS A 277 -6.31 -12.37 10.00
C LYS A 277 -7.09 -13.22 8.96
N ILE A 278 -6.54 -13.36 7.75
CA ILE A 278 -7.18 -13.96 6.57
C ILE A 278 -6.69 -15.39 6.32
N ALA A 279 -5.41 -15.68 6.60
CA ALA A 279 -4.83 -17.02 6.44
C ALA A 279 -5.70 -18.13 7.05
N ASN A 280 -6.22 -17.89 8.26
CA ASN A 280 -7.09 -18.83 8.95
C ASN A 280 -8.44 -19.09 8.25
N LEU A 281 -9.01 -18.15 7.47
CA LEU A 281 -10.32 -18.32 6.82
C LEU A 281 -10.32 -19.32 5.65
N GLY A 282 -9.17 -19.57 5.03
CA GLY A 282 -9.08 -20.31 3.76
C GLY A 282 -8.34 -21.65 3.80
N GLU A 283 -7.76 -22.04 4.94
CA GLU A 283 -7.29 -23.42 5.10
C GLU A 283 -8.43 -24.37 5.48
N TYR A 284 -8.29 -25.65 5.10
CA TYR A 284 -9.20 -26.75 5.51
C TYR A 284 -9.33 -26.93 7.04
N THR A 285 -8.52 -26.21 7.82
CA THR A 285 -8.61 -26.06 9.27
C THR A 285 -9.77 -25.18 9.75
N PHE A 286 -10.54 -24.54 8.84
CA PHE A 286 -11.84 -23.90 9.12
C PHE A 286 -12.98 -24.89 9.39
N SER A 287 -12.73 -25.78 10.35
CA SER A 287 -13.61 -26.86 10.85
C SER A 287 -14.97 -26.40 11.38
N ILE A 288 -15.24 -25.09 11.45
CA ILE A 288 -16.41 -24.52 12.13
C ILE A 288 -17.51 -24.08 11.14
N THR A 289 -17.17 -23.78 9.88
CA THR A 289 -18.18 -23.51 8.84
C THR A 289 -18.48 -24.73 7.97
N GLN A 290 -17.51 -25.62 7.70
CA GLN A 290 -17.57 -26.64 6.62
C GLN A 290 -17.91 -26.05 5.23
N TYR A 291 -17.74 -24.74 5.06
CA TYR A 291 -17.95 -24.01 3.81
C TYR A 291 -16.62 -23.33 3.50
N ALA A 292 -16.03 -23.69 2.36
CA ALA A 292 -14.66 -23.33 2.03
C ALA A 292 -14.59 -21.98 1.30
N MET A 293 -13.51 -21.25 1.55
CA MET A 293 -13.25 -19.94 0.98
C MET A 293 -11.95 -19.99 0.19
N ALA A 294 -11.98 -19.61 -1.08
CA ALA A 294 -10.79 -19.48 -1.92
C ALA A 294 -10.05 -18.17 -1.59
N ASN A 295 -8.83 -18.27 -1.08
CA ASN A 295 -7.97 -17.11 -0.79
C ASN A 295 -7.28 -16.61 -2.07
N ILE A 296 -7.52 -15.35 -2.43
CA ILE A 296 -6.93 -14.67 -3.58
C ILE A 296 -6.18 -13.43 -3.08
N ASN A 297 -4.85 -13.55 -2.97
CA ASN A 297 -3.98 -12.45 -2.58
C ASN A 297 -3.80 -11.45 -3.73
N LEU A 298 -4.21 -10.20 -3.49
CA LEU A 298 -4.07 -9.09 -4.41
C LEU A 298 -2.77 -8.32 -4.14
N SER A 299 -1.68 -8.82 -4.73
CA SER A 299 -0.36 -8.19 -4.71
C SER A 299 -0.38 -6.80 -5.37
N PRO A 300 0.62 -5.94 -5.09
CA PRO A 300 0.89 -4.77 -5.92
C PRO A 300 1.13 -5.16 -7.38
N MET A 301 0.71 -4.30 -8.30
CA MET A 301 0.88 -4.52 -9.74
C MET A 301 2.34 -4.41 -10.18
N ASN A 302 2.68 -5.04 -11.31
CA ASN A 302 3.99 -4.84 -11.94
C ASN A 302 4.10 -3.43 -12.55
N PHE A 303 5.26 -3.09 -13.13
CA PHE A 303 5.50 -1.77 -13.71
C PHE A 303 4.64 -1.50 -14.97
N GLU A 304 4.46 -2.46 -15.86
CA GLU A 304 3.71 -2.30 -17.12
C GLU A 304 2.19 -2.19 -16.88
N ASP A 305 1.66 -2.94 -15.92
CA ASP A 305 0.30 -2.79 -15.41
C ASP A 305 0.10 -1.38 -14.79
N SER A 306 1.11 -0.89 -14.06
CA SER A 306 1.08 0.45 -13.44
C SER A 306 1.15 1.57 -14.48
N MET A 307 1.93 1.37 -15.55
CA MET A 307 2.03 2.26 -16.71
C MET A 307 0.68 2.34 -17.45
N SER A 308 0.08 1.17 -17.72
CA SER A 308 -1.25 1.06 -18.33
C SER A 308 -2.31 1.78 -17.51
N LEU A 309 -2.35 1.56 -16.19
CA LEU A 309 -3.29 2.25 -15.31
C LEU A 309 -3.07 3.78 -15.28
N PHE A 310 -1.82 4.25 -15.26
CA PHE A 310 -1.56 5.70 -15.25
C PHE A 310 -2.15 6.37 -16.49
N LYS A 311 -2.06 5.74 -17.66
CA LYS A 311 -2.72 6.18 -18.90
C LYS A 311 -4.24 6.13 -18.79
N GLU A 312 -4.80 5.02 -18.34
CA GLU A 312 -6.26 4.85 -18.23
C GLU A 312 -6.90 5.88 -17.29
N PHE A 313 -6.29 6.15 -16.13
CA PHE A 313 -6.71 7.25 -15.27
C PHE A 313 -6.57 8.61 -15.97
N THR A 314 -5.51 8.82 -16.75
CA THR A 314 -5.31 10.08 -17.48
C THR A 314 -6.39 10.29 -18.53
N ILE A 315 -6.68 9.28 -19.35
CA ILE A 315 -7.81 9.31 -20.30
C ILE A 315 -9.12 9.58 -19.58
N ASN A 316 -9.38 8.91 -18.45
CA ASN A 316 -10.63 9.09 -17.68
C ASN A 316 -10.78 10.49 -17.06
N TYR A 317 -9.70 11.09 -16.54
CA TYR A 317 -9.77 12.39 -15.86
C TYR A 317 -9.59 13.60 -16.79
N TYR A 318 -9.01 13.42 -17.98
CA TYR A 318 -8.78 14.51 -18.94
C TYR A 318 -9.52 14.36 -20.27
N GLY A 319 -10.04 13.18 -20.59
CA GLY A 319 -10.66 12.85 -21.88
C GLY A 319 -9.67 12.47 -22.99
N ASP A 320 -8.36 12.50 -22.71
CA ASP A 320 -7.30 12.32 -23.70
C ASP A 320 -5.98 11.86 -23.05
N SER A 321 -5.23 11.00 -23.74
CA SER A 321 -3.89 10.56 -23.37
C SER A 321 -2.76 11.44 -23.89
N ASP A 322 -2.99 12.31 -24.89
CA ASP A 322 -1.95 13.14 -25.56
C ASP A 322 -1.26 14.18 -24.64
N ILE A 323 -1.70 14.23 -23.38
CA ILE A 323 -1.12 15.02 -22.28
C ILE A 323 0.09 14.30 -21.67
N LEU A 324 0.09 12.98 -21.72
CA LEU A 324 1.24 12.17 -21.35
C LEU A 324 2.25 12.20 -22.50
N PRO A 325 3.54 12.26 -22.20
CA PRO A 325 4.56 12.02 -23.20
C PRO A 325 4.58 10.53 -23.58
N THR A 326 5.43 10.16 -24.54
CA THR A 326 5.65 8.77 -24.94
C THR A 326 6.14 7.90 -23.77
N ASP A 327 5.90 6.60 -23.83
CA ASP A 327 6.24 5.64 -22.76
C ASP A 327 7.75 5.53 -22.44
N ASP A 328 8.60 6.04 -23.33
CA ASP A 328 10.04 6.14 -23.15
C ASP A 328 10.50 7.46 -22.53
N GLU A 329 9.60 8.44 -22.36
CA GLU A 329 9.94 9.71 -21.72
C GLU A 329 10.28 9.49 -20.23
N ILE A 330 11.43 10.04 -19.85
CA ILE A 330 12.17 9.64 -18.66
C ILE A 330 11.50 10.17 -17.39
N PHE A 331 11.02 11.41 -17.38
CA PHE A 331 10.29 11.96 -16.22
C PHE A 331 8.99 11.20 -15.97
N TYR A 332 8.25 10.85 -17.03
CA TYR A 332 7.03 10.07 -16.95
C TYR A 332 7.27 8.65 -16.42
N ARG A 333 8.24 7.90 -16.99
CA ARG A 333 8.61 6.57 -16.46
C ARG A 333 9.01 6.63 -15.00
N CYS A 334 9.79 7.64 -14.59
CA CYS A 334 10.24 7.78 -13.22
C CYS A 334 9.11 8.17 -12.27
N ALA A 335 8.15 9.00 -12.71
CA ALA A 335 6.93 9.29 -11.97
C ALA A 335 6.14 8.00 -11.70
N VAL A 336 5.87 7.21 -12.76
CA VAL A 336 5.15 5.93 -12.65
C VAL A 336 5.91 4.95 -11.75
N ASN A 337 7.22 4.79 -11.93
CA ASN A 337 8.03 3.85 -11.14
C ASN A 337 8.00 4.20 -9.64
N SER A 338 8.02 5.49 -9.32
CA SER A 338 8.00 5.99 -7.94
C SER A 338 6.67 5.77 -7.21
N VAL A 339 5.59 5.51 -7.95
CA VAL A 339 4.22 5.28 -7.44
C VAL A 339 3.67 3.88 -7.72
N ARG A 340 4.47 3.01 -8.36
CA ARG A 340 3.99 1.76 -8.98
C ARG A 340 3.29 0.81 -8.01
N GLY A 341 2.52 -0.11 -8.57
CA GLY A 341 1.95 -1.24 -7.85
C GLY A 341 0.67 -0.96 -7.04
N ILE A 342 0.43 0.28 -6.59
CA ILE A 342 -0.74 0.61 -5.76
C ILE A 342 -1.69 1.57 -6.50
N PRO A 343 -2.83 1.07 -7.05
CA PRO A 343 -3.79 1.86 -7.80
C PRO A 343 -4.20 3.20 -7.18
N VAL A 344 -4.46 3.24 -5.87
CA VAL A 344 -4.85 4.50 -5.19
C VAL A 344 -3.74 5.56 -5.23
N ILE A 345 -2.47 5.16 -5.19
CA ILE A 345 -1.36 6.10 -5.28
C ILE A 345 -1.22 6.60 -6.72
N ILE A 346 -1.40 5.71 -7.71
CA ILE A 346 -1.40 6.06 -9.14
C ILE A 346 -2.57 7.01 -9.46
N GLU A 347 -3.76 6.81 -8.89
CA GLU A 347 -4.90 7.74 -9.01
C GLU A 347 -4.55 9.14 -8.45
N ILE A 348 -3.96 9.19 -7.25
CA ILE A 348 -3.49 10.44 -6.63
C ILE A 348 -2.41 11.10 -7.50
N ALA A 349 -1.53 10.32 -8.11
CA ALA A 349 -0.47 10.78 -9.00
C ALA A 349 -1.02 11.44 -10.26
N VAL A 350 -2.02 10.83 -10.92
CA VAL A 350 -2.72 11.43 -12.08
C VAL A 350 -3.54 12.65 -11.68
N ARG A 351 -4.27 12.60 -10.56
CA ARG A 351 -5.03 13.76 -10.06
C ARG A 351 -4.13 14.92 -9.61
N THR A 352 -2.85 14.66 -9.35
CA THR A 352 -1.82 15.67 -9.09
C THR A 352 -1.32 16.29 -10.39
N LEU A 353 -1.14 15.47 -11.43
CA LEU A 353 -0.89 15.96 -12.80
C LEU A 353 -2.02 16.90 -13.27
N LEU A 354 -3.29 16.54 -12.99
CA LEU A 354 -4.46 17.35 -13.38
C LEU A 354 -4.46 18.72 -12.71
N HIS A 355 -4.13 18.75 -11.42
CA HIS A 355 -4.02 19.99 -10.67
C HIS A 355 -2.94 20.91 -11.25
N LEU A 356 -1.76 20.38 -11.55
CA LEU A 356 -0.67 21.16 -12.14
C LEU A 356 -0.96 21.61 -13.57
N LYS A 357 -1.61 20.78 -14.41
CA LYS A 357 -2.06 21.21 -15.74
C LYS A 357 -3.03 22.39 -15.65
N ASN A 358 -3.94 22.37 -14.69
CA ASN A 358 -4.89 23.47 -14.45
C ASN A 358 -4.21 24.75 -13.94
N GLU A 359 -3.00 24.66 -13.37
CA GLU A 359 -2.12 25.80 -13.06
C GLU A 359 -1.22 26.22 -14.25
N GLY A 360 -1.35 25.58 -15.41
CA GLY A 360 -0.50 25.83 -16.59
C GLY A 360 0.89 25.20 -16.52
N VAL A 361 1.12 24.23 -15.62
CA VAL A 361 2.41 23.56 -15.43
C VAL A 361 2.42 22.18 -16.09
N SER A 362 3.33 21.98 -17.06
CA SER A 362 3.62 20.65 -17.61
C SER A 362 4.64 19.92 -16.72
N ALA A 363 4.18 18.93 -15.95
CA ALA A 363 4.99 18.25 -14.94
C ALA A 363 6.21 17.50 -15.47
N PHE A 364 6.16 17.01 -16.72
CA PHE A 364 7.22 16.19 -17.32
C PHE A 364 8.07 16.96 -18.34
N GLN A 365 8.04 18.29 -18.29
CA GLN A 365 8.79 19.14 -19.22
C GLN A 365 10.26 19.33 -18.82
N ASN A 366 10.57 19.40 -17.52
CA ASN A 366 11.92 19.56 -16.99
C ASN A 366 12.00 19.22 -15.50
N TYR A 367 13.22 19.21 -14.95
CA TYR A 367 13.49 18.91 -13.54
C TYR A 367 12.72 19.78 -12.54
N ASP A 368 12.53 21.08 -12.80
CA ASP A 368 11.85 21.98 -11.87
C ASP A 368 10.33 21.69 -11.82
N THR A 369 9.71 21.42 -12.97
CA THR A 369 8.28 21.05 -13.01
C THR A 369 8.03 19.64 -12.49
N ALA A 370 8.96 18.69 -12.73
CA ALA A 370 8.91 17.35 -12.16
C ALA A 370 9.09 17.37 -10.63
N LYS A 371 9.98 18.21 -10.12
CA LYS A 371 10.13 18.45 -8.67
C LYS A 371 8.87 19.09 -8.07
N LYS A 372 8.25 20.07 -8.72
CA LYS A 372 6.96 20.64 -8.27
C LYS A 372 5.86 19.57 -8.21
N TYR A 373 5.83 18.65 -9.17
CA TYR A 373 4.95 17.49 -9.18
C TYR A 373 5.21 16.56 -7.99
N TRP A 374 6.47 16.22 -7.71
CA TRP A 374 6.84 15.36 -6.58
C TRP A 374 6.37 15.90 -5.23
N GLU A 375 6.62 17.18 -4.94
CA GLU A 375 6.23 17.78 -3.65
C GLU A 375 4.69 17.84 -3.48
N ASN A 376 3.94 18.11 -4.56
CA ASN A 376 2.48 18.08 -4.52
C ASN A 376 1.93 16.65 -4.32
N LEU A 377 2.56 15.67 -4.95
CA LEU A 377 2.19 14.26 -4.83
C LEU A 377 2.42 13.76 -3.40
N LYS A 378 3.63 14.01 -2.87
CA LYS A 378 4.04 13.73 -1.49
C LYS A 378 3.04 14.29 -0.47
N PHE A 379 2.70 15.56 -0.59
CA PHE A 379 1.69 16.20 0.27
C PHE A 379 0.33 15.48 0.23
N ARG A 380 -0.15 15.08 -0.95
CA ARG A 380 -1.44 14.40 -1.12
C ARG A 380 -1.44 12.94 -0.63
N VAL A 381 -0.32 12.21 -0.79
CA VAL A 381 -0.17 10.87 -0.22
C VAL A 381 -0.17 10.93 1.32
N ASN A 382 0.49 11.93 1.91
CA ASN A 382 0.49 12.15 3.36
C ASN A 382 -0.88 12.61 3.91
N GLN A 383 -1.75 13.18 3.08
CA GLN A 383 -3.15 13.41 3.44
C GLN A 383 -4.02 12.15 3.36
N LYS A 384 -3.70 11.22 2.45
CA LYS A 384 -4.45 9.97 2.25
C LYS A 384 -4.15 8.92 3.31
N TYR A 385 -2.88 8.79 3.71
CA TYR A 385 -2.42 7.77 4.66
C TYR A 385 -2.03 8.41 6.00
N SER A 386 -2.08 7.63 7.08
CA SER A 386 -1.61 8.07 8.39
C SER A 386 -0.75 7.00 9.05
N LYS A 387 0.14 7.41 9.97
CA LYS A 387 0.94 6.51 10.80
C LYS A 387 0.09 5.43 11.47
N LYS A 388 -1.11 5.79 11.94
CA LYS A 388 -2.06 4.85 12.58
C LYS A 388 -2.54 3.78 11.61
N HIS A 389 -2.91 4.14 10.38
CA HIS A 389 -3.36 3.17 9.37
C HIS A 389 -2.23 2.20 8.98
N TRP A 390 -1.00 2.69 8.84
CA TRP A 390 0.15 1.81 8.55
C TRP A 390 0.50 0.87 9.70
N LEU A 391 0.50 1.36 10.94
CA LEU A 391 0.73 0.51 12.11
C LEU A 391 -0.36 -0.57 12.27
N SER A 392 -1.62 -0.29 11.94
CA SER A 392 -2.68 -1.31 11.95
C SER A 392 -2.53 -2.40 10.87
N SER A 393 -1.77 -2.16 9.80
CA SER A 393 -1.53 -3.14 8.74
C SER A 393 -0.30 -4.02 9.00
N LEU A 394 0.66 -3.56 9.81
CA LEU A 394 2.00 -4.15 9.98
C LEU A 394 2.35 -4.52 11.43
N HIS A 395 1.39 -4.33 12.34
CA HIS A 395 1.41 -4.59 13.78
C HIS A 395 2.40 -3.76 14.61
N ASN A 396 3.63 -3.50 14.14
CA ASN A 396 4.68 -2.87 14.92
C ASN A 396 5.67 -2.05 14.07
N GLU A 397 6.09 -0.88 14.58
CA GLU A 397 7.17 -0.03 14.07
C GLU A 397 8.48 -0.82 13.83
N ASN A 398 8.81 -1.79 14.69
CA ASN A 398 9.98 -2.67 14.51
C ASN A 398 9.95 -3.48 13.21
N ASN A 399 8.77 -3.87 12.74
CA ASN A 399 8.63 -4.59 11.46
C ASN A 399 8.87 -3.62 10.30
N ILE A 400 8.32 -2.40 10.37
CA ILE A 400 8.54 -1.34 9.39
C ILE A 400 10.03 -1.00 9.26
N MET A 401 10.75 -0.82 10.37
CA MET A 401 12.20 -0.53 10.34
C MET A 401 13.01 -1.67 9.71
N LYS A 402 12.69 -2.92 10.04
CA LYS A 402 13.34 -4.10 9.43
C LYS A 402 13.06 -4.20 7.93
N LEU A 403 11.84 -3.88 7.50
CA LEU A 403 11.45 -3.90 6.09
C LEU A 403 12.11 -2.78 5.31
N LEU A 404 12.17 -1.55 5.85
CA LEU A 404 12.93 -0.46 5.26
C LEU A 404 14.41 -0.85 5.12
N PHE A 405 15.01 -1.48 6.13
CA PHE A 405 16.37 -2.01 6.03
C PHE A 405 16.51 -3.08 4.94
N TYR A 406 15.59 -4.04 4.85
CA TYR A 406 15.63 -5.10 3.83
C TYR A 406 15.46 -4.56 2.41
N ILE A 407 14.57 -3.58 2.19
CA ILE A 407 14.41 -2.90 0.90
C ILE A 407 15.69 -2.13 0.56
N HIS A 408 16.19 -1.32 1.49
CA HIS A 408 17.36 -0.45 1.33
C HIS A 408 18.62 -1.23 0.93
N VAL A 409 18.88 -2.37 1.57
CA VAL A 409 20.05 -3.23 1.27
C VAL A 409 19.76 -4.33 0.23
N GLN A 410 18.59 -4.32 -0.41
CA GLN A 410 18.14 -5.36 -1.36
C GLN A 410 18.28 -6.80 -0.84
N LYS A 411 17.95 -7.00 0.44
CA LYS A 411 18.13 -8.28 1.12
C LYS A 411 17.25 -9.37 0.50
N HIS A 412 17.86 -10.50 0.14
CA HIS A 412 17.11 -11.70 -0.24
C HIS A 412 16.29 -12.23 0.94
N VAL A 413 15.00 -12.50 0.70
CA VAL A 413 14.05 -13.04 1.68
C VAL A 413 13.25 -14.20 1.08
N THR A 414 12.72 -15.07 1.93
CA THR A 414 11.65 -16.01 1.55
C THR A 414 10.31 -15.52 2.07
N LYS A 415 9.21 -15.92 1.41
CA LYS A 415 7.83 -15.65 1.88
C LYS A 415 7.56 -16.11 3.31
N LYS A 416 8.29 -17.14 3.79
CA LYS A 416 8.14 -17.75 5.11
C LYS A 416 9.01 -17.11 6.19
N ASP A 417 9.90 -16.18 5.82
CA ASP A 417 10.78 -15.50 6.77
C ASP A 417 9.95 -14.73 7.81
N GLN A 418 10.37 -14.84 9.06
CA GLN A 418 9.64 -14.30 10.21
C GLN A 418 10.10 -12.90 10.56
N LEU A 419 9.14 -11.98 10.70
CA LEU A 419 9.29 -10.71 11.41
C LEU A 419 8.70 -10.85 12.82
N SER A 420 8.46 -9.74 13.50
CA SER A 420 7.92 -9.74 14.87
C SER A 420 6.40 -10.00 14.80
N GLY A 421 6.02 -11.28 14.81
CA GLY A 421 4.62 -11.73 14.84
C GLY A 421 3.91 -11.85 13.49
N CYS A 422 4.65 -11.81 12.37
CA CYS A 422 4.11 -12.03 11.02
C CYS A 422 5.20 -12.53 10.05
N THR A 423 4.80 -13.08 8.90
CA THR A 423 5.69 -13.46 7.79
C THR A 423 5.91 -12.32 6.79
N ILE A 424 6.96 -12.45 5.96
CA ILE A 424 7.15 -11.56 4.80
C ILE A 424 5.97 -11.64 3.82
N GLU A 425 5.34 -12.79 3.61
CA GLU A 425 4.13 -12.92 2.77
C GLU A 425 2.92 -12.15 3.31
N GLU A 426 2.71 -12.16 4.64
CA GLU A 426 1.64 -11.37 5.26
C GLU A 426 1.88 -9.87 5.14
N VAL A 427 3.14 -9.43 5.05
CA VAL A 427 3.55 -8.05 4.79
C VAL A 427 3.42 -7.67 3.31
N GLU A 428 3.83 -8.53 2.38
CA GLU A 428 3.58 -8.35 0.94
C GLU A 428 2.09 -8.17 0.68
N ALA A 429 1.27 -9.05 1.23
CA ALA A 429 -0.18 -8.96 1.07
C ALA A 429 -0.80 -7.82 1.91
N SER A 430 -0.03 -7.11 2.76
CA SER A 430 -0.42 -5.82 3.34
C SER A 430 -0.16 -4.64 2.37
N GLY A 431 0.48 -4.88 1.22
CA GLY A 431 0.80 -3.91 0.18
C GLY A 431 1.72 -2.77 0.60
N LEU A 432 2.47 -2.92 1.71
CA LEU A 432 3.61 -2.04 1.99
C LEU A 432 4.74 -2.31 0.99
N ILE A 433 4.94 -3.60 0.71
CA ILE A 433 5.99 -4.12 -0.16
C ILE A 433 5.37 -4.99 -1.25
N TYR A 434 6.16 -5.28 -2.28
CA TYR A 434 6.00 -6.42 -3.16
C TYR A 434 7.33 -7.16 -3.26
N LEU A 435 7.27 -8.42 -3.67
CA LEU A 435 8.44 -9.28 -3.80
C LEU A 435 8.81 -9.43 -5.28
N ASP A 436 9.96 -8.87 -5.67
CA ASP A 436 10.57 -9.16 -6.97
C ASP A 436 11.11 -10.60 -6.94
N GLU A 437 10.69 -11.43 -7.89
CA GLU A 437 11.23 -12.78 -8.09
C GLU A 437 12.72 -12.75 -8.45
N THR A 438 13.48 -13.70 -7.92
CA THR A 438 14.88 -13.93 -8.34
C THR A 438 14.98 -15.16 -9.24
N ILE A 439 16.19 -15.44 -9.77
CA ILE A 439 16.47 -16.62 -10.60
C ILE A 439 16.26 -17.96 -9.83
N LYS A 440 16.00 -17.91 -8.51
CA LYS A 440 15.64 -19.06 -7.69
C LYS A 440 14.18 -18.94 -7.23
N ASP A 441 13.36 -19.94 -7.53
CA ASP A 441 11.89 -19.99 -7.32
C ASP A 441 11.37 -19.80 -5.86
N VAL A 442 12.22 -19.46 -4.89
CA VAL A 442 11.88 -19.30 -3.46
C VAL A 442 12.57 -18.10 -2.80
N GLU A 443 13.53 -17.45 -3.47
CA GLU A 443 14.19 -16.23 -2.99
C GLU A 443 13.63 -15.00 -3.72
N PHE A 444 13.34 -13.95 -2.97
CA PHE A 444 12.75 -12.70 -3.45
C PHE A 444 13.52 -11.49 -2.94
N ILE A 445 13.39 -10.35 -3.62
CA ILE A 445 13.87 -9.05 -3.12
C ILE A 445 12.65 -8.20 -2.75
N PRO A 446 12.52 -7.72 -1.48
CA PRO A 446 11.43 -6.85 -1.09
C PRO A 446 11.66 -5.44 -1.64
N ARG A 447 10.60 -4.88 -2.24
CA ARG A 447 10.57 -3.53 -2.80
C ARG A 447 9.39 -2.75 -2.25
N ALA A 448 9.48 -1.43 -2.27
CA ALA A 448 8.32 -0.56 -2.07
C ALA A 448 8.36 0.60 -3.09
N PRO A 449 7.21 1.20 -3.45
CA PRO A 449 7.17 2.43 -4.23
C PRO A 449 7.89 3.55 -3.46
N LEU A 450 8.75 4.32 -4.13
CA LEU A 450 9.57 5.35 -3.46
C LEU A 450 8.70 6.33 -2.66
N ILE A 451 7.53 6.72 -3.18
CA ILE A 451 6.60 7.62 -2.50
C ILE A 451 6.09 7.07 -1.14
N LEU A 452 6.01 5.74 -0.97
CA LEU A 452 5.72 5.13 0.33
C LEU A 452 6.93 5.19 1.26
N ILE A 453 8.14 4.97 0.76
CA ILE A 453 9.37 5.14 1.54
C ILE A 453 9.45 6.58 2.07
N VAL A 454 9.15 7.59 1.24
CA VAL A 454 9.08 9.00 1.66
C VAL A 454 8.07 9.21 2.80
N ALA A 455 6.83 8.73 2.65
CA ALA A 455 5.80 8.88 3.67
C ALA A 455 6.18 8.19 4.99
N LEU A 456 6.84 7.02 4.93
CA LEU A 456 7.34 6.32 6.11
C LEU A 456 8.48 7.08 6.80
N VAL A 457 9.43 7.64 6.04
CA VAL A 457 10.50 8.49 6.59
C VAL A 457 9.91 9.65 7.40
N GLU A 458 8.85 10.28 6.90
CA GLU A 458 8.14 11.37 7.60
C GLU A 458 7.35 10.88 8.82
N PHE A 459 6.59 9.77 8.71
CA PHE A 459 5.81 9.25 9.84
C PHE A 459 6.66 8.72 11.00
N PHE A 460 7.92 8.36 10.75
CA PHE A 460 8.83 7.81 11.75
C PHE A 460 10.03 8.72 12.08
N ASP A 461 10.04 9.95 11.56
CA ASP A 461 11.10 10.95 11.79
C ASP A 461 12.50 10.43 11.47
N LEU A 462 12.64 9.77 10.32
CA LEU A 462 13.89 9.15 9.88
C LEU A 462 14.80 10.12 9.11
N HIS A 463 14.40 11.39 8.97
CA HIS A 463 15.15 12.45 8.29
C HIS A 463 16.56 12.68 8.84
N ILE A 464 16.79 12.30 10.09
CA ILE A 464 18.11 12.30 10.73
C ILE A 464 19.16 11.49 9.96
N PHE A 465 18.75 10.44 9.23
CA PHE A 465 19.66 9.66 8.36
C PHE A 465 19.17 9.44 6.92
N PHE A 466 17.88 9.60 6.62
CA PHE A 466 17.34 9.64 5.26
C PHE A 466 17.34 11.07 4.70
N ASP A 467 18.36 11.39 3.92
CA ASP A 467 18.50 12.67 3.24
C ASP A 467 17.54 12.79 2.02
N PRO A 468 16.94 13.96 1.77
CA PRO A 468 16.10 14.22 0.59
C PRO A 468 16.71 13.84 -0.77
N ILE A 469 18.05 13.81 -0.91
CA ILE A 469 18.74 13.39 -2.13
C ILE A 469 18.41 11.93 -2.54
N LEU A 470 18.08 11.06 -1.57
CA LEU A 470 17.66 9.67 -1.80
C LEU A 470 16.14 9.53 -2.05
N LEU A 471 15.36 10.55 -1.66
CA LEU A 471 13.90 10.50 -1.56
C LEU A 471 13.19 11.32 -2.65
N ASN A 472 13.94 11.77 -3.66
CA ASN A 472 13.40 12.50 -4.80
C ASN A 472 13.90 11.82 -6.10
N PRO A 473 13.01 11.17 -6.87
CA PRO A 473 13.37 10.42 -8.07
C PRO A 473 13.81 11.32 -9.23
N PHE A 474 13.57 12.63 -9.11
CA PHE A 474 13.98 13.65 -10.08
C PHE A 474 15.26 14.38 -9.66
N THR A 475 15.95 13.92 -8.61
CA THR A 475 17.31 14.37 -8.32
C THR A 475 18.26 13.92 -9.44
N LEU A 476 18.70 14.86 -10.28
CA LEU A 476 19.77 14.59 -11.24
C LEU A 476 21.08 14.34 -10.49
N ILE A 477 21.59 13.11 -10.57
CA ILE A 477 22.91 12.76 -10.06
C ILE A 477 23.97 13.26 -11.04
N ASN A 478 24.88 14.11 -10.56
CA ASN A 478 25.94 14.78 -11.32
C ASN A 478 27.26 14.77 -10.53
N GLN A 479 28.31 15.43 -11.05
CA GLN A 479 29.63 15.42 -10.42
C GLN A 479 29.63 16.02 -9.02
N ASP A 480 28.85 17.07 -8.80
CA ASP A 480 28.83 17.83 -7.56
C ASP A 480 28.12 17.08 -6.43
N ASN A 481 27.09 16.27 -6.73
CA ASN A 481 26.24 15.61 -5.74
C ASN A 481 26.37 14.08 -5.69
N PHE A 482 27.04 13.43 -6.64
CA PHE A 482 27.27 11.97 -6.61
C PHE A 482 27.99 11.47 -5.35
N PRO A 483 29.05 12.14 -4.84
CA PRO A 483 29.69 11.72 -3.59
C PRO A 483 28.76 11.83 -2.39
N ASP A 484 27.91 12.86 -2.33
CA ASP A 484 26.88 12.99 -1.29
C ASP A 484 25.88 11.85 -1.38
N PHE A 485 25.36 11.57 -2.59
CA PHE A 485 24.37 10.52 -2.80
C PHE A 485 24.84 9.16 -2.26
N ILE A 486 26.06 8.71 -2.58
CA ILE A 486 26.55 7.43 -2.06
C ILE A 486 26.78 7.47 -0.55
N LEU A 487 27.33 8.55 0.00
CA LEU A 487 27.50 8.69 1.45
C LEU A 487 26.17 8.74 2.20
N ARG A 488 25.11 9.29 1.61
CA ARG A 488 23.76 9.25 2.17
C ARG A 488 23.16 7.86 2.14
N ILE A 489 23.42 7.03 1.12
CA ILE A 489 23.03 5.61 1.15
C ILE A 489 23.66 4.92 2.36
N HIS A 490 24.96 5.12 2.62
CA HIS A 490 25.61 4.59 3.82
C HIS A 490 25.01 5.14 5.12
N HIS A 491 24.74 6.45 5.17
CA HIS A 491 24.13 7.09 6.35
C HIS A 491 22.78 6.45 6.71
N ALA A 492 21.90 6.29 5.72
CA ALA A 492 20.62 5.61 5.88
C ALA A 492 20.79 4.12 6.22
N THR A 493 21.77 3.43 5.63
CA THR A 493 22.08 2.02 5.96
C THR A 493 22.39 1.85 7.44
N TYR A 494 23.35 2.62 7.97
CA TYR A 494 23.78 2.50 9.36
C TYR A 494 22.72 3.03 10.34
N GLY A 495 22.00 4.10 9.98
CA GLY A 495 20.86 4.59 10.75
C GLY A 495 19.75 3.53 10.91
N LEU A 496 19.39 2.84 9.84
CA LEU A 496 18.46 1.71 9.87
C LEU A 496 19.02 0.50 10.63
N MET A 497 20.32 0.20 10.49
CA MET A 497 21.00 -0.88 11.21
C MET A 497 20.88 -0.68 12.73
N ILE A 498 21.20 0.54 13.22
CA ILE A 498 21.07 0.94 14.63
C ILE A 498 19.60 0.83 15.07
N ARG A 499 18.65 1.40 14.30
CA ARG A 499 17.21 1.38 14.63
C ARG A 499 16.61 -0.03 14.67
N THR A 500 17.18 -0.98 13.93
CA THR A 500 16.73 -2.39 13.90
C THR A 500 17.46 -3.28 14.90
N GLY A 501 18.45 -2.76 15.63
CA GLY A 501 19.24 -3.50 16.61
C GLY A 501 20.27 -4.45 15.99
N ILE A 502 20.59 -4.27 14.71
CA ILE A 502 21.65 -5.03 14.03
C ILE A 502 23.00 -4.46 14.47
N ARG A 503 23.94 -5.34 14.87
CA ARG A 503 25.22 -4.92 15.50
C ARG A 503 26.37 -4.77 14.53
N TYR A 504 26.31 -5.46 13.40
CA TYR A 504 27.30 -5.36 12.33
C TYR A 504 26.61 -5.64 10.99
N ILE A 505 27.25 -5.17 9.93
CA ILE A 505 26.91 -5.45 8.54
C ILE A 505 28.18 -5.77 7.76
N THR A 506 28.06 -6.29 6.55
CA THR A 506 29.17 -6.57 5.64
C THR A 506 28.98 -5.84 4.31
N LEU A 507 30.04 -5.69 3.51
CA LEU A 507 29.92 -5.05 2.19
C LEU A 507 29.03 -5.86 1.24
N SER A 508 29.06 -7.19 1.35
CA SER A 508 28.14 -8.09 0.61
C SER A 508 26.68 -7.98 1.06
N GLU A 509 26.42 -7.52 2.29
CA GLU A 509 25.06 -7.16 2.73
C GLU A 509 24.65 -5.76 2.25
N ILE A 510 25.53 -4.75 2.31
CA ILE A 510 25.21 -3.38 1.88
C ILE A 510 24.87 -3.32 0.38
N TYR A 511 25.69 -3.97 -0.45
CA TYR A 511 25.59 -3.91 -1.91
C TYR A 511 24.96 -5.16 -2.53
N GLY A 512 24.63 -6.18 -1.74
CA GLY A 512 24.06 -7.43 -2.21
C GLY A 512 24.96 -8.12 -3.24
N ARG A 513 24.35 -8.56 -4.35
CA ARG A 513 25.04 -9.20 -5.49
C ARG A 513 25.80 -8.22 -6.41
N TYR A 514 25.74 -6.91 -6.13
CA TYR A 514 26.25 -5.86 -7.04
C TYR A 514 27.67 -5.39 -6.70
N ILE A 515 28.36 -6.11 -5.80
CA ILE A 515 29.75 -5.85 -5.44
C ILE A 515 30.62 -7.07 -5.71
N ASP A 516 31.70 -6.85 -6.43
CA ASP A 516 32.75 -7.85 -6.65
C ASP A 516 33.97 -7.55 -5.79
N GLY A 517 34.63 -8.60 -5.32
CA GLY A 517 35.88 -8.49 -4.58
C GLY A 517 36.29 -9.78 -3.86
N PRO A 518 37.48 -9.80 -3.24
CA PRO A 518 37.92 -10.92 -2.42
C PRO A 518 37.02 -11.08 -1.18
N ARG A 519 36.63 -12.30 -0.84
CA ARG A 519 35.79 -12.60 0.35
C ARG A 519 36.26 -11.94 1.65
N ARG A 520 37.57 -11.84 1.88
CA ARG A 520 38.13 -11.16 3.07
C ARG A 520 37.80 -9.66 3.18
N VAL A 521 37.44 -9.04 2.05
CA VAL A 521 36.97 -7.64 1.96
C VAL A 521 35.45 -7.64 2.05
N LEU A 522 34.77 -8.46 1.23
CA LEU A 522 33.30 -8.50 1.17
C LEU A 522 32.63 -8.91 2.48
N ASP A 523 33.19 -9.91 3.17
CA ASP A 523 32.68 -10.48 4.42
C ASP A 523 33.24 -9.78 5.68
N HIS A 524 33.93 -8.64 5.51
CA HIS A 524 34.42 -7.85 6.65
C HIS A 524 33.23 -7.28 7.45
N ARG A 525 33.32 -7.37 8.79
CA ARG A 525 32.25 -6.92 9.69
C ARG A 525 32.46 -5.48 10.13
N ILE A 526 31.61 -4.61 9.59
CA ILE A 526 31.46 -3.19 9.85
C ILE A 526 30.57 -3.04 11.10
N TYR A 527 31.10 -2.48 12.20
CA TYR A 527 30.39 -2.33 13.48
C TYR A 527 30.09 -0.85 13.76
N VAL A 528 28.82 -0.45 13.82
CA VAL A 528 28.41 0.95 14.03
C VAL A 528 27.41 1.05 15.19
N GLU A 529 27.69 1.91 16.17
CA GLU A 529 26.85 2.13 17.35
C GLU A 529 26.06 3.46 17.27
N ILE A 530 26.67 4.50 16.70
CA ILE A 530 26.13 5.84 16.45
C ILE A 530 26.64 6.26 15.07
N ILE A 531 25.92 7.10 14.33
CA ILE A 531 26.40 7.62 13.05
C ILE A 531 26.14 9.14 12.93
N ASP A 532 27.21 9.92 12.86
CA ASP A 532 27.19 11.37 12.61
C ASP A 532 27.79 11.64 11.21
N TYR A 533 27.18 12.58 10.47
CA TYR A 533 27.68 13.01 9.16
C TYR A 533 28.44 14.32 9.25
N HIS A 534 29.68 14.34 8.73
CA HIS A 534 30.55 15.51 8.72
C HIS A 534 31.20 15.74 7.35
N GLU A 535 31.56 17.00 7.10
CA GLU A 535 32.38 17.39 5.95
C GLU A 535 33.71 17.98 6.42
N GLN A 536 34.80 17.70 5.70
CA GLN A 536 36.06 18.43 5.92
C GLN A 536 35.93 19.92 5.53
N PRO A 537 36.61 20.82 6.26
CA PRO A 537 36.66 22.22 5.87
C PRO A 537 37.38 22.40 4.53
N PRO A 538 37.05 23.45 3.75
CA PRO A 538 37.93 23.88 2.68
C PRO A 538 39.29 24.31 3.27
N LEU A 539 40.34 24.27 2.45
CA LEU A 539 41.73 24.70 2.75
C LEU A 539 41.91 25.47 4.07
N ILE A 540 42.62 24.86 5.03
CA ILE A 540 42.77 25.41 6.37
C ILE A 540 43.56 26.73 6.29
N PRO A 541 43.01 27.87 6.75
CA PRO A 541 43.76 29.10 6.89
C PRO A 541 44.79 28.92 8.00
N LYS A 542 46.05 29.22 7.71
CA LYS A 542 47.11 29.16 8.73
C LYS A 542 47.06 30.42 9.59
N ASP A 543 46.95 30.26 10.90
CA ASP A 543 47.01 31.39 11.82
C ASP A 543 48.32 32.17 11.65
N SER A 544 48.22 33.49 11.83
CA SER A 544 49.23 34.55 11.58
C SER A 544 49.44 35.03 10.13
N SER A 545 48.69 36.08 9.80
CA SER A 545 49.10 37.29 9.04
C SER A 545 49.64 37.19 7.60
N LYS A 546 49.68 36.02 6.94
CA LYS A 546 49.88 35.92 5.48
C LYS A 546 49.03 34.82 4.85
N GLU A 547 48.53 35.07 3.64
CA GLU A 547 47.74 34.16 2.81
C GLU A 547 48.52 32.89 2.41
N LYS A 548 48.67 31.96 3.36
CA LYS A 548 49.25 30.63 3.13
C LYS A 548 48.32 29.57 3.70
N PHE A 549 47.45 29.07 2.85
CA PHE A 549 46.63 27.90 3.13
C PHE A 549 47.49 26.64 3.14
N THR A 550 47.30 25.78 4.14
CA THR A 550 47.86 24.42 4.14
C THR A 550 46.83 23.42 3.65
N ARG A 551 47.29 22.35 2.99
CA ARG A 551 46.45 21.15 2.82
C ARG A 551 46.11 20.62 4.22
N PRO A 552 44.88 20.14 4.48
CA PRO A 552 44.65 19.31 5.64
C PRO A 552 45.57 18.11 5.56
N ASP A 553 46.38 17.89 6.59
CA ASP A 553 47.08 16.62 6.77
C ASP A 553 46.02 15.54 6.99
N LEU A 554 46.09 14.47 6.21
CA LEU A 554 45.19 13.32 6.33
C LEU A 554 45.72 12.38 7.43
N ASP A 555 45.79 12.88 8.66
CA ASP A 555 45.86 11.97 9.81
C ASP A 555 44.48 11.33 9.99
N ARG A 556 44.34 10.07 9.56
CA ARG A 556 43.10 9.31 9.73
C ARG A 556 42.66 9.19 11.20
N LYS A 557 43.57 9.36 12.17
CA LYS A 557 43.22 9.37 13.60
C LYS A 557 42.67 10.70 14.08
N ARG A 558 42.86 11.79 13.34
CA ARG A 558 42.46 13.14 13.75
C ARG A 558 42.10 13.99 12.54
N VAL A 559 40.83 13.97 12.20
CA VAL A 559 40.29 14.69 11.04
C VAL A 559 39.61 15.97 11.50
N ALA A 560 40.06 17.12 10.98
CA ALA A 560 39.33 18.37 11.13
C ALA A 560 38.04 18.33 10.30
N VAL A 561 36.91 18.63 10.94
CA VAL A 561 35.58 18.67 10.33
C VAL A 561 34.85 19.96 10.64
N MET A 562 33.86 20.29 9.80
CA MET A 562 32.88 21.34 10.06
C MET A 562 31.79 20.81 10.99
N CYS A 563 31.51 21.54 12.08
CA CYS A 563 30.33 21.30 12.91
C CYS A 563 29.10 21.93 12.26
N SER A 564 27.97 21.22 12.26
CA SER A 564 26.67 21.79 11.91
C SER A 564 25.85 22.06 13.16
N GLU A 565 25.75 23.34 13.55
CA GLU A 565 24.57 23.88 14.23
C GLU A 565 24.59 25.42 14.15
N ASP A 566 23.48 25.97 13.70
CA ASP A 566 23.13 27.39 13.52
C ASP A 566 24.05 28.32 12.69
N ILE A 567 23.37 29.19 11.95
CA ILE A 567 23.90 30.02 10.85
C ILE A 567 25.00 31.01 11.30
N ASP A 568 25.06 31.33 12.60
CA ASP A 568 26.00 32.31 13.18
C ASP A 568 27.28 31.73 13.80
N LYS A 569 27.45 30.39 13.90
CA LYS A 569 28.67 29.79 14.51
C LYS A 569 29.19 28.54 13.80
N ARG A 570 29.76 28.73 12.59
CA ARG A 570 30.60 27.70 11.95
C ARG A 570 31.88 27.44 12.77
N GLY A 571 31.83 26.43 13.62
CA GLY A 571 33.00 25.89 14.32
C GLY A 571 33.73 24.82 13.50
N TYR A 572 35.03 24.66 13.78
CA TYR A 572 35.80 23.50 13.35
C TYR A 572 36.10 22.63 14.58
N GLN A 573 35.99 21.30 14.42
CA GLN A 573 36.33 20.33 15.44
C GLN A 573 37.29 19.29 14.86
N GLU A 574 38.28 18.87 15.66
CA GLU A 574 39.13 17.73 15.36
C GLU A 574 38.47 16.48 15.96
N ILE A 575 38.10 15.52 15.12
CA ILE A 575 37.45 14.25 15.52
C ILE A 575 38.36 13.06 15.22
N ASP A 576 38.28 12.03 16.06
CA ASP A 576 38.96 10.76 15.80
C ASP A 576 38.09 9.88 14.91
N ALA A 577 38.47 9.76 13.64
CA ALA A 577 37.74 8.98 12.64
C ALA A 577 37.94 7.46 12.79
N THR A 578 38.76 6.99 13.75
CA THR A 578 38.85 5.56 14.09
C THR A 578 37.70 5.09 15.00
N LEU A 579 36.92 6.01 15.56
CA LEU A 579 35.92 5.71 16.61
C LEU A 579 34.61 5.03 16.11
N GLY A 580 34.53 4.57 14.86
CA GLY A 580 33.40 3.74 14.41
C GLY A 580 32.05 4.48 14.25
N LYS A 581 32.05 5.82 14.29
CA LYS A 581 30.81 6.63 14.39
C LYS A 581 30.65 7.80 13.43
N TYR A 582 31.58 7.99 12.49
CA TYR A 582 31.63 9.17 11.62
C TYR A 582 31.61 8.83 10.13
N ILE A 583 30.69 9.44 9.38
CA ILE A 583 30.79 9.55 7.91
C ILE A 583 31.46 10.88 7.58
N ILE A 584 32.60 10.85 6.89
CA ILE A 584 33.38 12.07 6.59
C ILE A 584 33.57 12.23 5.08
N LYS A 585 32.91 13.22 4.52
CA LYS A 585 33.16 13.69 3.14
C LYS A 585 34.44 14.53 3.10
N LEU A 586 35.38 14.18 2.23
CA LEU A 586 36.60 14.97 2.02
C LEU A 586 36.34 16.10 1.02
N ARG A 587 36.70 17.34 1.38
CA ARG A 587 36.47 18.52 0.54
C ARG A 587 37.74 18.88 -0.23
N ARG A 588 37.97 18.26 -1.40
CA ARG A 588 39.11 18.57 -2.29
C ARG A 588 38.67 19.01 -3.67
N ARG A 589 39.28 20.09 -4.16
CA ARG A 589 38.98 20.74 -5.45
C ARG A 589 39.82 20.14 -6.60
N ILE A 590 40.01 18.81 -6.61
CA ILE A 590 40.88 18.10 -7.57
C ILE A 590 40.34 16.68 -7.83
N SER A 591 39.51 16.51 -8.86
CA SER A 591 39.20 15.30 -9.69
C SER A 591 39.13 13.89 -9.05
N SER A 592 39.00 13.79 -7.73
CA SER A 592 38.72 12.54 -7.02
C SER A 592 38.18 12.82 -5.62
N ALA A 593 36.85 12.82 -5.48
CA ALA A 593 36.17 12.72 -4.21
C ALA A 593 36.34 11.31 -3.60
N ASP A 594 37.48 11.12 -2.93
CA ASP A 594 37.63 10.06 -1.95
C ASP A 594 36.81 10.42 -0.69
N ALA A 595 36.24 9.43 -0.01
CA ALA A 595 35.53 9.60 1.27
C ALA A 595 36.06 8.64 2.34
N ILE A 596 35.96 9.05 3.59
CA ILE A 596 36.30 8.24 4.76
C ILE A 596 35.00 7.87 5.48
N LEU A 597 34.75 6.57 5.60
CA LEU A 597 33.63 6.01 6.34
C LEU A 597 34.13 5.50 7.71
N PRO A 598 33.25 5.18 8.68
CA PRO A 598 33.57 5.20 10.12
C PRO A 598 34.67 4.26 10.63
N HIS A 599 35.15 3.35 9.80
CA HIS A 599 36.24 2.43 10.11
C HIS A 599 37.47 2.94 9.35
N ALA A 600 38.47 3.41 10.08
CA ALA A 600 39.65 4.07 9.50
C ALA A 600 40.55 3.13 8.67
N ASP A 601 40.21 1.85 8.61
CA ASP A 601 40.74 0.84 7.70
C ASP A 601 40.02 0.83 6.33
N GLU A 602 38.86 1.47 6.16
CA GLU A 602 38.15 1.57 4.88
C GLU A 602 38.36 2.94 4.20
N GLN A 603 38.48 2.93 2.87
CA GLN A 603 38.36 4.11 2.02
C GLN A 603 37.34 3.85 0.94
N TYR A 604 36.51 4.85 0.65
CA TYR A 604 35.61 4.79 -0.49
C TYR A 604 36.08 5.75 -1.57
N LYS A 605 36.03 5.31 -2.82
CA LYS A 605 36.28 6.15 -3.99
C LYS A 605 35.04 6.21 -4.87
N TYR A 606 34.56 7.42 -5.06
CA TYR A 606 33.45 7.75 -5.95
C TYR A 606 34.03 8.54 -7.12
N SER A 607 34.02 7.95 -8.32
CA SER A 607 34.75 8.53 -9.47
C SER A 607 34.03 9.74 -10.07
N GLU A 608 34.49 10.95 -9.77
CA GLU A 608 33.96 12.21 -10.34
C GLU A 608 34.12 12.31 -11.87
N ALA A 609 35.23 11.82 -12.41
CA ALA A 609 35.47 11.65 -13.84
C ALA A 609 36.70 10.75 -14.09
N LEU A 610 36.68 9.97 -15.18
CA LEU A 610 37.88 9.87 -16.02
C LEU A 610 37.50 10.53 -17.35
N GLU A 611 37.65 11.85 -17.36
CA GLU A 611 37.70 12.81 -18.49
C GLU A 611 36.86 12.57 -19.76
N SER A 612 35.52 12.44 -19.65
CA SER A 612 34.58 12.81 -20.73
C SER A 612 33.15 12.95 -20.22
N GLY A 613 32.29 13.62 -20.99
CA GLY A 613 30.88 13.87 -20.65
C GLY A 613 30.06 12.58 -20.48
N TYR A 614 28.97 12.68 -19.70
CA TYR A 614 28.13 11.59 -19.23
C TYR A 614 27.46 10.74 -20.34
N LEU A 615 28.20 9.75 -20.84
CA LEU A 615 27.67 8.57 -21.51
C LEU A 615 28.44 7.35 -20.98
N VAL A 616 27.76 6.23 -20.73
CA VAL A 616 28.42 4.94 -20.45
C VAL A 616 28.99 4.40 -21.77
N HIS A 617 30.12 4.97 -22.20
CA HIS A 617 30.66 4.76 -23.55
C HIS A 617 30.78 3.27 -23.91
N LYS A 618 30.28 2.89 -25.11
CA LYS A 618 30.61 1.60 -25.75
C LYS A 618 32.13 1.49 -26.08
N ASP A 619 32.87 2.62 -26.03
CA ASP A 619 34.31 2.74 -26.31
C ASP A 619 35.20 2.75 -25.05
N LYS A 620 36.51 2.53 -25.25
CA LYS A 620 37.58 2.40 -24.22
C LYS A 620 37.75 3.58 -23.24
N THR A 621 36.99 4.67 -23.37
CA THR A 621 36.91 5.76 -22.38
C THR A 621 35.91 5.47 -21.25
N GLY A 622 34.97 4.54 -21.45
CA GLY A 622 33.96 4.11 -20.47
C GLY A 622 34.44 3.09 -19.42
N GLU A 623 35.66 2.58 -19.57
CA GLU A 623 36.23 1.49 -18.78
C GLU A 623 37.12 2.00 -17.63
N LEU A 624 37.04 1.36 -16.46
CA LEU A 624 37.97 1.56 -15.34
C LEU A 624 39.13 0.57 -15.49
N SER A 625 40.30 1.05 -15.92
CA SER A 625 41.44 0.15 -16.13
C SER A 625 42.03 -0.40 -14.83
N ILE A 626 42.51 -1.65 -14.87
CA ILE A 626 43.17 -2.32 -13.74
C ILE A 626 44.37 -1.53 -13.20
N ASP A 627 45.13 -0.83 -14.06
CA ASP A 627 46.22 0.06 -13.67
C ASP A 627 45.74 1.27 -12.85
N THR A 628 44.53 1.76 -13.13
CA THR A 628 43.91 2.84 -12.36
C THR A 628 43.51 2.32 -10.99
N VAL A 629 42.82 1.18 -10.90
CA VAL A 629 42.50 0.52 -9.62
C VAL A 629 43.77 0.28 -8.79
N GLY A 630 44.85 -0.24 -9.40
CA GLY A 630 46.13 -0.47 -8.73
C GLY A 630 46.82 0.81 -8.23
N LYS A 631 46.62 1.96 -8.90
CA LYS A 631 47.09 3.27 -8.40
C LYS A 631 46.25 3.76 -7.24
N GLU A 632 44.94 3.58 -7.28
CA GLU A 632 44.03 4.00 -6.19
C GLU A 632 44.23 3.14 -4.93
N VAL A 633 44.40 1.83 -5.06
CA VAL A 633 44.80 0.94 -3.95
C VAL A 633 46.10 1.42 -3.32
N LYS A 634 47.12 1.77 -4.12
CA LYS A 634 48.39 2.31 -3.58
C LYS A 634 48.21 3.64 -2.84
N LYS A 635 47.32 4.52 -3.30
CA LYS A 635 46.97 5.77 -2.58
C LYS A 635 46.24 5.49 -1.28
N ALA A 636 45.24 4.60 -1.29
CA ALA A 636 44.48 4.22 -0.10
C ALA A 636 45.40 3.62 0.98
N ASN A 637 46.24 2.65 0.61
CA ASN A 637 47.25 2.05 1.48
C ASN A 637 48.25 3.10 2.01
N ALA A 638 48.66 4.08 1.20
CA ALA A 638 49.54 5.17 1.62
C ALA A 638 48.88 6.16 2.59
N THR A 639 47.54 6.19 2.69
CA THR A 639 46.83 6.92 3.76
C THR A 639 46.46 6.05 4.96
N GLY A 640 46.87 4.77 4.97
CA GLY A 640 46.60 3.82 6.06
C GLY A 640 45.29 3.04 5.96
N ALA A 641 44.59 3.08 4.81
CA ALA A 641 43.45 2.19 4.59
C ALA A 641 43.92 0.73 4.40
N GLU A 642 43.24 -0.22 5.02
CA GLU A 642 43.40 -1.64 4.76
C GLU A 642 42.55 -2.11 3.57
N ARG A 643 41.39 -1.48 3.33
CA ARG A 643 40.40 -1.84 2.30
C ARG A 643 39.96 -0.62 1.49
N LEU A 644 39.82 -0.79 0.18
CA LEU A 644 39.30 0.22 -0.74
C LEU A 644 38.02 -0.27 -1.41
N VAL A 645 36.93 0.48 -1.29
CA VAL A 645 35.69 0.26 -2.04
C VAL A 645 35.57 1.29 -3.15
N ILE A 646 35.40 0.86 -4.40
CA ILE A 646 35.20 1.75 -5.55
C ILE A 646 33.75 1.62 -6.02
N VAL A 647 33.01 2.73 -6.06
CA VAL A 647 31.65 2.77 -6.64
C VAL A 647 31.66 3.71 -7.85
N THR A 648 31.24 3.21 -9.01
CA THR A 648 31.38 3.94 -10.28
C THR A 648 30.35 3.50 -11.33
N PRO A 649 29.86 4.41 -12.20
CA PRO A 649 29.07 4.04 -13.38
C PRO A 649 29.93 3.46 -14.52
N LYS A 650 31.27 3.51 -14.43
CA LYS A 650 32.17 2.92 -15.45
C LYS A 650 32.12 1.40 -15.40
N ARG A 651 32.28 0.74 -16.56
CA ARG A 651 32.47 -0.73 -16.62
C ARG A 651 33.85 -1.08 -16.06
N PHE A 652 34.00 -2.26 -15.49
CA PHE A 652 35.28 -2.79 -15.00
C PHE A 652 35.41 -4.25 -15.41
N GLU A 653 36.52 -4.60 -16.06
CA GLU A 653 36.87 -5.98 -16.40
C GLU A 653 38.31 -6.24 -15.93
N GLY A 654 38.50 -7.24 -15.05
CA GLY A 654 39.82 -7.62 -14.56
C GLY A 654 39.83 -8.24 -13.17
N ASN A 655 41.01 -8.72 -12.75
CA ASN A 655 41.20 -9.31 -11.42
C ASN A 655 41.27 -8.22 -10.35
N ILE A 656 40.25 -8.13 -9.50
CA ILE A 656 40.19 -7.13 -8.43
C ILE A 656 41.35 -7.33 -7.44
N PRO A 657 42.09 -6.26 -7.07
CA PRO A 657 43.17 -6.36 -6.09
C PRO A 657 42.72 -6.92 -4.74
N GLU A 658 43.66 -7.59 -4.08
CA GLU A 658 43.41 -8.43 -2.91
C GLU A 658 42.79 -7.68 -1.71
N ASN A 659 42.86 -6.35 -1.67
CA ASN A 659 42.28 -5.50 -0.64
C ASN A 659 41.29 -4.44 -1.20
N CYS A 660 40.71 -4.72 -2.38
CA CYS A 660 39.76 -3.85 -3.04
C CYS A 660 38.41 -4.57 -3.24
N ALA A 661 37.32 -3.82 -3.25
CA ALA A 661 36.01 -4.27 -3.74
C ALA A 661 35.42 -3.19 -4.66
N ILE A 662 34.63 -3.58 -5.66
CA ILE A 662 34.18 -2.70 -6.74
C ILE A 662 32.69 -2.93 -7.02
N VAL A 663 31.96 -1.83 -7.17
CA VAL A 663 30.58 -1.73 -7.66
C VAL A 663 30.62 -0.91 -8.94
N ALA A 664 30.43 -1.55 -10.10
CA ALA A 664 30.74 -0.98 -11.41
C ALA A 664 29.60 -1.19 -12.43
N GLY A 665 29.56 -0.34 -13.46
CA GLY A 665 28.71 -0.53 -14.65
C GLY A 665 27.26 -0.85 -14.32
N ALA A 666 26.75 -1.96 -14.85
CA ALA A 666 25.37 -2.40 -14.65
C ALA A 666 25.05 -2.75 -13.19
N ASP A 667 26.02 -3.19 -12.40
CA ASP A 667 25.82 -3.54 -11.00
C ASP A 667 25.62 -2.29 -10.12
N PHE A 668 26.39 -1.23 -10.38
CA PHE A 668 26.13 0.09 -9.80
C PHE A 668 24.70 0.57 -10.07
N VAL A 669 24.22 0.37 -11.30
CA VAL A 669 22.89 0.76 -11.75
C VAL A 669 21.79 -0.01 -11.03
N ASN A 670 21.91 -1.34 -10.99
CA ASN A 670 20.98 -2.22 -10.29
C ASN A 670 20.99 -2.00 -8.77
N PHE A 671 22.11 -1.53 -8.21
CA PHE A 671 22.21 -1.13 -6.81
C PHE A 671 21.38 0.12 -6.49
N ILE A 672 21.46 1.18 -7.30
CA ILE A 672 20.81 2.47 -7.01
C ILE A 672 19.34 2.57 -7.46
N ILE A 673 18.82 1.59 -8.19
CA ILE A 673 17.49 1.60 -8.84
C ILE A 673 16.31 1.89 -7.89
N ILE A 674 16.47 1.65 -6.59
CA ILE A 674 15.46 1.96 -5.56
C ILE A 674 15.21 3.47 -5.42
N TYR A 675 16.25 4.28 -5.60
CA TYR A 675 16.20 5.73 -5.37
C TYR A 675 15.99 6.52 -6.66
N ALA A 676 16.53 6.03 -7.79
CA ALA A 676 16.50 6.78 -9.05
C ALA A 676 16.55 5.88 -10.30
N ASP A 677 15.38 5.53 -10.82
CA ASP A 677 15.22 4.86 -12.13
C ASP A 677 15.71 5.74 -13.29
N LEU A 678 15.63 7.07 -13.12
CA LEU A 678 16.13 8.08 -14.06
C LEU A 678 17.65 7.93 -14.27
N VAL A 679 18.37 7.62 -13.19
CA VAL A 679 19.82 7.43 -13.21
C VAL A 679 20.16 6.06 -13.78
N ALA A 680 19.31 5.05 -13.56
CA ALA A 680 19.47 3.73 -14.18
C ALA A 680 19.37 3.79 -15.72
N ARG A 681 18.48 4.61 -16.30
CA ARG A 681 18.37 4.76 -17.76
C ARG A 681 19.43 5.65 -18.42
N ILE A 682 20.01 6.63 -17.73
CA ILE A 682 21.22 7.36 -18.20
C ILE A 682 22.38 6.39 -18.51
N SER A 683 22.36 5.20 -17.89
CA SER A 683 23.29 4.10 -18.13
C SER A 683 22.76 2.96 -19.03
N THR A 684 21.45 2.84 -19.29
CA THR A 684 20.86 1.76 -20.12
C THR A 684 20.26 2.20 -21.45
N GLU A 685 20.29 3.47 -21.85
CA GLU A 685 20.07 3.90 -23.27
C GLU A 685 21.18 3.42 -24.24
N ILE A 686 21.91 2.36 -23.86
CA ILE A 686 23.09 1.80 -24.54
C ILE A 686 22.94 0.25 -24.64
N ILE A 687 21.74 -0.28 -24.36
CA ILE A 687 21.36 -1.68 -24.61
C ILE A 687 20.30 -1.72 -25.72
N ASP A 688 20.76 -1.39 -26.93
CA ASP A 688 20.32 -2.03 -28.17
C ASP A 688 21.57 -2.19 -29.06
N ASP A 689 21.61 -3.30 -29.80
CA ASP A 689 22.77 -3.91 -30.50
C ASP A 689 24.05 -4.17 -29.68
#